data_AF-A0A8H7LTX4-F1
#
_entry.id   AF-A0A8H7LTX4-F1
#
_cell.length_a   1.000
_cell.length_b   1.000
_cell.length_c   1.000
_cell.angle_alpha   90.00
_cell.angle_beta   90.00
_cell.angle_gamma   90.00
#
_symmetry.space_group_name_H-M   'P 1'
#
loop_
_entity.id
_entity.type
_entity.pdbx_description
1 polymer ?
#
loop_
_entity_poly.entity_id
_entity_poly.type
_entity_poly.pdbx_seq_one_letter_code
_entity_poly.pdbx_strand_id
1 'polypeptide(L)'
;MAPHRIFTVTELLSLICVNCDNPTRTILARTSRLWFEIATPILWGNLQGAHKIFQLIPGAVIGRIKPTEPPPKDPRLYLDAVDFTRFNIYAPRVKHLTIYDPLDKKLRIETWYNWGFIHYLYQQQTLFPNLMSLVINQPTIGGSSSRRHNPPAYEQWITAFSSETLLTVQAPLTLRPGLPPHLPSVPLTTASAAVARLAIKSKSLRTLEIYPTVSSAELNSMGQGAIFGGFIDPETPYQRFCNSFESLTQLSELSITAIAFETSMFRVLANLPHLKSLLVHIFSYQLPEFHPELVPTSSFPQLVKLSLFDIDQETLEKIWESQPLVGKLTSLTILSYHSRQITLDWARETFLPILRTCSPELTEFLCESRSPGKGAEFDVKFSLGALDLKPAEIDGILCFFAVFAYVLLTGHLLTVKGSRYVSNRIKREALGYNRVTAIRTVNHPLMGRLRVTSPPSETETLLRLYYTTVKALALSSLSRPALPVEVILCICQLAGFVDPWPNRSLYAEVAFDRGAVDTSIESGSSNEIRPWLCSPPLSSLFLKKAWRAEPCIHPAEPVMSRTHAFRPDELIVRIARDPFNRGYKTDSEGRELGWKYLTTGTARQPITPLRTFDHCHEIWEWIEPGDSIEVAVDAAGWYFPNIRSEWGVSLRIYTLWEPSEAMLRLIYKCDS
;
A
#
# COMPACT_ATOMS: atom_id res chain seq x y z
N MET A 1 -44.20 5.46 10.46
CA MET A 1 -43.66 4.09 10.31
C MET A 1 -42.59 3.90 11.35
N ALA A 2 -42.58 2.78 12.08
CA ALA A 2 -41.47 2.49 13.00
C ALA A 2 -40.18 2.27 12.17
N PRO A 3 -39.03 2.83 12.59
CA PRO A 3 -37.77 2.61 11.88
C PRO A 3 -37.47 1.11 11.85
N HIS A 4 -37.00 0.63 10.69
CA HIS A 4 -36.62 -0.77 10.53
C HIS A 4 -35.58 -1.15 11.60
N ARG A 5 -35.74 -2.31 12.27
CA ARG A 5 -34.89 -2.75 13.41
C ARG A 5 -33.39 -2.78 13.09
N ILE A 6 -33.04 -2.83 11.81
CA ILE A 6 -31.66 -2.75 11.35
C ILE A 6 -30.98 -1.43 11.76
N PHE A 7 -31.73 -0.33 11.84
CA PHE A 7 -31.20 0.99 12.22
C PHE A 7 -31.05 1.17 13.73
N THR A 8 -31.46 0.19 14.55
CA THR A 8 -31.26 0.25 16.00
C THR A 8 -29.95 -0.41 16.46
N VAL A 9 -29.26 -1.13 15.57
CA VAL A 9 -28.01 -1.84 15.89
C VAL A 9 -26.81 -1.06 15.33
N THR A 10 -26.20 -0.23 16.15
CA THR A 10 -25.12 0.68 15.75
C THR A 10 -23.88 -0.06 15.22
N GLU A 11 -23.62 -1.26 15.71
CA GLU A 11 -22.50 -2.13 15.29
C GLU A 11 -22.67 -2.56 13.84
N LEU A 12 -23.90 -2.91 13.44
CA LEU A 12 -24.21 -3.31 12.07
C LEU A 12 -24.08 -2.13 11.10
N LEU A 13 -24.56 -0.95 11.50
CA LEU A 13 -24.39 0.27 10.73
C LEU A 13 -22.91 0.67 10.61
N SER A 14 -22.13 0.49 11.68
CA SER A 14 -20.68 0.70 11.65
C SER A 14 -20.00 -0.26 10.68
N LEU A 15 -20.39 -1.54 10.69
CA LEU A 15 -19.90 -2.52 9.73
C LEU A 15 -20.23 -2.13 8.30
N ILE A 16 -21.46 -1.67 8.02
CA ILE A 16 -21.84 -1.14 6.71
C ILE A 16 -20.93 0.03 6.32
N CYS A 17 -20.77 1.03 7.20
CA CYS A 17 -19.93 2.19 6.92
C CYS A 17 -18.47 1.83 6.68
N VAL A 18 -17.88 0.90 7.45
CA VAL A 18 -16.48 0.45 7.28
C VAL A 18 -16.25 -0.14 5.89
N ASN A 19 -17.28 -0.70 5.26
CA ASN A 19 -17.15 -1.30 3.94
C ASN A 19 -17.59 -0.39 2.78
N CYS A 20 -18.24 0.74 3.06
CA CYS A 20 -18.49 1.76 2.05
C CYS A 20 -17.19 2.47 1.63
N ASP A 21 -17.13 2.95 0.40
CA ASP A 21 -16.07 3.88 -0.02
C ASP A 21 -16.24 5.27 0.63
N ASN A 22 -15.20 6.11 0.57
CA ASN A 22 -15.23 7.44 1.19
C ASN A 22 -16.35 8.35 0.66
N PRO A 23 -16.64 8.40 -0.66
CA PRO A 23 -17.81 9.10 -1.18
C PRO A 23 -19.13 8.65 -0.54
N THR A 24 -19.40 7.35 -0.50
CA THR A 24 -20.64 6.81 0.08
C THR A 24 -20.73 7.08 1.57
N ARG A 25 -19.64 6.90 2.32
CA ARG A 25 -19.59 7.26 3.75
C ARG A 25 -19.92 8.74 3.98
N THR A 26 -19.46 9.62 3.09
CA THR A 26 -19.74 11.06 3.17
C THR A 26 -21.22 11.36 2.92
N ILE A 27 -21.84 10.67 1.96
CA ILE A 27 -23.29 10.75 1.73
C ILE A 27 -24.04 10.26 2.96
N LEU A 28 -23.69 9.08 3.48
CA LEU A 28 -24.31 8.52 4.69
C LEU A 28 -24.21 9.49 5.87
N ALA A 29 -23.03 10.05 6.14
CA ALA A 29 -22.83 11.03 7.20
C ALA A 29 -23.74 12.27 7.08
N ARG A 30 -24.16 12.64 5.87
CA ARG A 30 -25.06 13.78 5.61
C ARG A 30 -26.54 13.42 5.67
N THR A 31 -26.89 12.13 5.63
CA THR A 31 -28.30 11.69 5.57
C THR A 31 -29.06 11.86 6.88
N SER A 32 -28.42 11.56 8.01
CA SER A 32 -29.07 11.61 9.34
C SER A 32 -28.04 11.76 10.46
N ARG A 33 -28.49 12.19 11.64
CA ARG A 33 -27.64 12.26 12.83
C ARG A 33 -27.07 10.90 13.23
N LEU A 34 -27.86 9.82 13.11
CA LEU A 34 -27.40 8.47 13.42
C LEU A 34 -26.23 8.06 12.52
N TRP A 35 -26.39 8.20 11.20
CA TRP A 35 -25.32 7.92 10.25
C TRP A 35 -24.14 8.87 10.41
N PHE A 36 -24.37 10.14 10.78
CA PHE A 36 -23.30 11.06 11.13
C PHE A 36 -22.45 10.52 12.28
N GLU A 37 -23.06 10.09 13.39
CA GLU A 37 -22.33 9.58 14.56
C GLU A 37 -21.52 8.32 14.27
N ILE A 38 -21.97 7.51 13.31
CA ILE A 38 -21.35 6.22 12.95
C ILE A 38 -20.27 6.40 11.87
N ALA A 39 -20.56 7.16 10.80
CA ALA A 39 -19.67 7.34 9.67
C ALA A 39 -18.54 8.34 9.97
N THR A 40 -18.79 9.38 10.78
CA THR A 40 -17.81 10.44 11.05
C THR A 40 -16.53 9.93 11.73
N PRO A 41 -16.59 9.07 12.76
CA PRO A 41 -15.37 8.45 13.33
C PRO A 41 -14.56 7.66 12.31
N ILE A 42 -15.20 7.04 11.32
CA ILE A 42 -14.51 6.27 10.27
C ILE A 42 -13.86 7.21 9.26
N LEU A 43 -14.59 8.25 8.83
CA LEU A 43 -14.12 9.25 7.87
C LEU A 43 -12.97 10.12 8.43
N TRP A 44 -13.06 10.51 9.70
CA TRP A 44 -12.13 11.45 10.33
C TRP A 44 -11.13 10.78 11.27
N GLY A 45 -11.32 9.50 11.61
CA GLY A 45 -10.43 8.75 12.50
C GLY A 45 -9.00 8.68 12.00
N ASN A 46 -8.83 8.56 10.68
CA ASN A 46 -7.53 8.58 10.02
C ASN A 46 -7.45 9.79 9.07
N LEU A 47 -6.99 10.92 9.60
CA LEU A 47 -6.93 12.18 8.87
C LEU A 47 -5.58 12.34 8.17
N GLN A 48 -5.62 12.33 6.83
CA GLN A 48 -4.48 12.65 5.99
C GLN A 48 -4.45 14.14 5.67
N GLY A 49 -3.48 14.86 6.24
CA GLY A 49 -3.31 16.30 6.07
C GLY A 49 -4.05 17.12 7.13
N ALA A 50 -3.30 17.73 8.06
CA ALA A 50 -3.86 18.58 9.11
C ALA A 50 -4.65 19.79 8.58
N HIS A 51 -4.40 20.20 7.33
CA HIS A 51 -5.09 21.34 6.72
C HIS A 51 -6.58 21.12 6.57
N LYS A 52 -7.01 19.88 6.32
CA LYS A 52 -8.43 19.56 6.10
C LYS A 52 -9.28 19.88 7.33
N ILE A 53 -8.72 19.70 8.53
CA ILE A 53 -9.43 20.01 9.78
C ILE A 53 -9.28 21.47 10.20
N PHE A 54 -8.11 22.08 9.98
CA PHE A 54 -7.93 23.49 10.28
C PHE A 54 -8.73 24.40 9.34
N GLN A 55 -9.07 23.96 8.12
CA GLN A 55 -10.02 24.63 7.22
C GLN A 55 -11.44 24.74 7.80
N LEU A 56 -11.77 23.96 8.84
CA LEU A 56 -13.06 24.05 9.52
C LEU A 56 -13.15 25.26 10.45
N ILE A 57 -12.03 25.93 10.73
CA ILE A 57 -11.97 27.12 11.56
C ILE A 57 -12.17 28.34 10.63
N PRO A 58 -13.24 29.13 10.81
CA PRO A 58 -13.47 30.32 10.01
C PRO A 58 -12.27 31.27 10.07
N GLY A 59 -11.83 31.79 8.92
CA GLY A 59 -10.68 32.70 8.82
C GLY A 59 -9.31 32.01 8.82
N ALA A 60 -9.23 30.68 8.97
CA ALA A 60 -7.98 29.95 8.82
C ALA A 60 -7.50 29.98 7.36
N VAL A 61 -6.56 30.87 7.05
CA VAL A 61 -5.89 30.92 5.74
C VAL A 61 -4.85 29.80 5.66
N ILE A 62 -5.11 28.79 4.82
CA ILE A 62 -4.18 27.69 4.56
C ILE A 62 -3.88 27.69 3.06
N GLY A 63 -2.68 28.13 2.65
CA GLY A 63 -2.37 28.32 1.24
C GLY A 63 -0.88 28.37 0.91
N ARG A 64 -0.56 28.19 -0.39
CA ARG A 64 0.79 28.21 -1.00
C ARG A 64 1.44 29.61 -0.97
N ILE A 65 0.64 30.65 -0.89
CA ILE A 65 1.05 32.02 -1.17
C ILE A 65 1.40 32.67 0.16
N LYS A 66 2.60 33.25 0.29
CA LYS A 66 2.88 34.24 1.36
C LYS A 66 1.72 35.22 1.33
N PRO A 67 0.91 35.35 2.40
CA PRO A 67 -0.11 36.38 2.38
C PRO A 67 0.61 37.67 2.00
N THR A 68 0.16 38.29 0.90
CA THR A 68 0.66 39.60 0.46
C THR A 68 0.38 40.66 1.51
N GLU A 69 -0.52 40.33 2.43
CA GLU A 69 -0.84 41.08 3.64
C GLU A 69 0.00 40.55 4.82
N PRO A 70 0.57 41.46 5.63
CA PRO A 70 1.26 41.05 6.86
C PRO A 70 0.29 40.28 7.76
N PRO A 71 0.78 39.28 8.53
CA PRO A 71 -0.06 38.60 9.51
C PRO A 71 -0.72 39.66 10.43
N PRO A 72 -1.97 39.44 10.88
CA PRO A 72 -2.67 40.39 11.74
C PRO A 72 -1.78 40.79 12.92
N LYS A 73 -1.62 42.10 13.15
CA LYS A 73 -0.71 42.64 14.18
C LYS A 73 -1.08 42.23 15.61
N ASP A 74 -2.31 41.74 15.83
CA ASP A 74 -2.71 41.12 17.09
C ASP A 74 -3.75 40.00 16.86
N PRO A 75 -3.36 38.71 16.94
CA PRO A 75 -4.30 37.60 16.78
C PRO A 75 -5.28 37.48 17.95
N ARG A 76 -5.00 38.07 19.12
CA ARG A 76 -5.77 37.86 20.37
C ARG A 76 -7.16 38.51 20.32
N LEU A 77 -7.31 39.64 19.65
CA LEU A 77 -8.54 40.45 19.63
C LEU A 77 -9.68 39.85 18.79
N TYR A 78 -9.43 38.81 18.00
CA TYR A 78 -10.44 38.17 17.14
C TYR A 78 -10.85 36.76 17.56
N LEU A 79 -10.17 36.15 18.53
CA LEU A 79 -10.36 34.74 18.89
C LEU A 79 -11.70 34.45 19.58
N ASP A 80 -12.20 35.37 20.41
CA ASP A 80 -13.53 35.25 21.03
C ASP A 80 -14.65 35.32 19.98
N ALA A 81 -14.35 35.83 18.77
CA ALA A 81 -15.25 35.89 17.63
C ALA A 81 -15.08 34.72 16.65
N VAL A 82 -14.08 33.84 16.82
CA VAL A 82 -13.89 32.68 15.94
C VAL A 82 -14.80 31.53 16.38
N ASP A 83 -15.70 31.12 15.49
CA ASP A 83 -16.58 29.98 15.73
C ASP A 83 -15.83 28.64 15.59
N PHE A 84 -15.50 28.03 16.74
CA PHE A 84 -14.89 26.70 16.81
C PHE A 84 -15.90 25.54 16.78
N THR A 85 -17.21 25.81 16.70
CA THR A 85 -18.26 24.79 16.83
C THR A 85 -18.01 23.63 15.88
N ARG A 86 -17.70 23.93 14.62
CA ARG A 86 -17.45 22.91 13.61
C ARG A 86 -16.16 22.14 13.89
N PHE A 87 -15.06 22.83 14.22
CA PHE A 87 -13.80 22.17 14.60
C PHE A 87 -13.99 21.23 15.79
N ASN A 88 -14.69 21.68 16.84
CA ASN A 88 -14.93 20.92 18.07
C ASN A 88 -15.80 19.66 17.86
N ILE A 89 -16.61 19.61 16.80
CA ILE A 89 -17.37 18.39 16.44
C ILE A 89 -16.45 17.31 15.86
N TYR A 90 -15.51 17.69 14.99
CA TYR A 90 -14.68 16.73 14.25
C TYR A 90 -13.35 16.42 14.95
N ALA A 91 -12.76 17.37 15.66
CA ALA A 91 -11.45 17.22 16.30
C ALA A 91 -11.37 16.03 17.28
N PRO A 92 -12.37 15.77 18.16
CA PRO A 92 -12.36 14.59 19.01
C PRO A 92 -12.45 13.25 18.26
N ARG A 93 -12.79 13.25 16.97
CA ARG A 93 -12.90 12.02 16.17
C ARG A 93 -11.58 11.62 15.54
N VAL A 94 -10.59 12.52 15.47
CA VAL A 94 -9.26 12.24 14.90
C VAL A 94 -8.44 11.40 15.87
N LYS A 95 -8.07 10.19 15.44
CA LYS A 95 -7.21 9.26 16.19
C LYS A 95 -5.82 9.15 15.59
N HIS A 96 -5.72 9.21 14.27
CA HIS A 96 -4.47 9.15 13.52
C HIS A 96 -4.38 10.38 12.63
N LEU A 97 -3.30 11.14 12.77
CA LEU A 97 -3.08 12.37 12.03
C LEU A 97 -1.76 12.31 11.28
N THR A 98 -1.83 12.44 9.95
CA THR A 98 -0.67 12.77 9.14
C THR A 98 -0.65 14.27 8.87
N ILE A 99 0.41 14.98 9.25
CA ILE A 99 0.48 16.45 9.10
C ILE A 99 0.34 16.87 7.64
N TYR A 100 1.11 16.22 6.75
CA TYR A 100 1.13 16.51 5.32
C TYR A 100 0.64 15.31 4.52
N ASP A 101 -0.42 15.51 3.74
CA ASP A 101 -0.96 14.49 2.85
C ASP A 101 -0.01 14.27 1.66
N PRO A 102 0.64 13.10 1.53
CA PRO A 102 1.60 12.84 0.45
C PRO A 102 0.92 12.78 -0.93
N LEU A 103 -0.38 12.53 -0.99
CA LEU A 103 -1.14 12.44 -2.23
C LEU A 103 -1.65 13.81 -2.71
N ASP A 104 -1.70 14.80 -1.82
CA ASP A 104 -2.20 16.12 -2.14
C ASP A 104 -1.16 16.97 -2.90
N LYS A 105 -1.00 16.64 -4.18
CA LYS A 105 -0.14 17.39 -5.11
C LYS A 105 -0.62 18.84 -5.30
N LYS A 106 -1.88 19.15 -5.01
CA LYS A 106 -2.51 20.46 -5.26
C LYS A 106 -2.31 21.40 -4.07
N LEU A 107 -2.36 20.92 -2.85
CA LEU A 107 -2.12 21.70 -1.64
C LEU A 107 -0.71 21.43 -1.09
N ARG A 108 0.33 21.71 -1.89
CA ARG A 108 1.71 21.84 -1.41
C ARG A 108 1.78 22.96 -0.37
N ILE A 109 1.40 22.65 0.86
CA ILE A 109 1.46 23.59 1.97
C ILE A 109 2.93 23.69 2.37
N GLU A 110 3.60 24.71 1.81
CA GLU A 110 5.00 24.97 2.08
C GLU A 110 5.19 25.50 3.51
N THR A 111 4.23 26.28 4.01
CA THR A 111 4.28 26.92 5.33
C THR A 111 2.88 27.11 5.90
N TRP A 112 2.81 27.09 7.23
CA TRP A 112 1.60 27.42 7.97
C TRP A 112 1.75 28.84 8.52
N TYR A 113 1.24 29.83 7.79
CA TYR A 113 1.38 31.25 8.15
C TYR A 113 0.66 31.62 9.47
N ASN A 114 -0.28 30.78 9.92
CA ASN A 114 -1.08 30.99 11.13
C ASN A 114 -0.54 30.22 12.35
N TRP A 115 0.77 30.01 12.42
CA TRP A 115 1.34 29.25 13.54
C TRP A 115 1.13 29.91 14.90
N GLY A 116 1.12 31.25 14.96
CA GLY A 116 0.73 31.99 16.17
C GLY A 116 -0.71 31.71 16.61
N PHE A 117 -1.62 31.49 15.66
CA PHE A 117 -3.00 31.11 15.95
C PHE A 117 -3.09 29.68 16.48
N ILE A 118 -2.46 28.71 15.80
CA ILE A 118 -2.41 27.32 16.28
C ILE A 118 -1.74 27.24 17.66
N HIS A 119 -0.67 28.01 17.86
CA HIS A 119 0.01 28.16 19.14
C HIS A 119 -0.91 28.62 20.24
N TYR A 120 -1.68 29.68 20.00
CA TYR A 120 -2.69 30.14 20.95
C TYR A 120 -3.72 29.04 21.24
N LEU A 121 -4.24 28.36 20.22
CA LEU A 121 -5.28 27.34 20.41
C LEU A 121 -4.83 26.20 21.32
N TYR A 122 -3.62 25.65 21.10
CA TYR A 122 -3.16 24.54 21.93
C TYR A 122 -2.75 24.97 23.34
N GLN A 123 -2.51 26.27 23.58
CA GLN A 123 -2.32 26.80 24.93
C GLN A 123 -3.62 26.81 25.73
N GLN A 124 -4.77 26.98 25.06
CA GLN A 124 -6.09 27.02 25.71
C GLN A 124 -6.70 25.63 25.88
N GLN A 125 -6.52 24.74 24.91
CA GLN A 125 -7.14 23.41 24.92
C GLN A 125 -6.33 22.36 24.18
N THR A 126 -6.55 21.08 24.50
CA THR A 126 -6.00 19.97 23.72
C THR A 126 -6.69 19.92 22.36
N LEU A 127 -5.94 20.16 21.27
CA LEU A 127 -6.51 20.25 19.92
C LEU A 127 -7.19 18.96 19.46
N PHE A 128 -6.58 17.80 19.76
CA PHE A 128 -7.09 16.49 19.40
C PHE A 128 -7.06 15.58 20.63
N PRO A 129 -8.13 15.59 21.46
CA PRO A 129 -8.12 14.92 22.77
C PRO A 129 -8.03 13.39 22.70
N ASN A 130 -8.31 12.79 21.54
CA ASN A 130 -8.27 11.34 21.31
C ASN A 130 -7.17 10.93 20.33
N LEU A 131 -6.17 11.81 20.10
CA LEU A 131 -5.09 11.53 19.17
C LEU A 131 -4.21 10.41 19.72
N MET A 132 -4.12 9.32 18.99
CA MET A 132 -3.31 8.14 19.31
C MET A 132 -2.02 8.09 18.48
N SER A 133 -2.05 8.63 17.26
CA SER A 133 -0.95 8.55 16.32
C SER A 133 -0.72 9.85 15.57
N LEU A 134 0.54 10.29 15.53
CA LEU A 134 0.98 11.49 14.85
C LEU A 134 2.10 11.13 13.86
N VAL A 135 1.89 11.45 12.59
CA VAL A 135 2.86 11.23 11.51
C VAL A 135 3.30 12.58 10.94
N ILE A 136 4.58 12.93 11.14
CA ILE A 136 5.16 14.20 10.71
C ILE A 136 6.02 13.96 9.46
N ASN A 137 5.36 13.94 8.31
CA ASN A 137 6.04 13.86 7.01
C ASN A 137 6.78 15.17 6.71
N GLN A 138 7.84 15.12 5.91
CA GLN A 138 8.39 16.34 5.32
C GLN A 138 7.55 16.74 4.08
N PRO A 139 7.30 18.04 3.87
CA PRO A 139 6.70 18.50 2.63
C PRO A 139 7.61 18.09 1.47
N THR A 140 7.06 17.42 0.45
CA THR A 140 7.76 17.05 -0.78
C THR A 140 8.02 18.31 -1.61
N ILE A 141 8.99 19.11 -1.18
CA ILE A 141 9.47 20.25 -1.96
C ILE A 141 10.29 19.67 -3.11
N GLY A 142 9.61 19.51 -4.25
CA GLY A 142 10.24 19.22 -5.53
C GLY A 142 10.96 20.47 -6.02
N GLY A 143 12.22 20.65 -5.59
CA GLY A 143 13.06 21.77 -6.02
C GLY A 143 14.29 21.94 -5.14
N SER A 144 15.47 21.69 -5.71
CA SER A 144 16.79 21.61 -5.06
C SER A 144 17.34 22.93 -4.48
N SER A 145 16.54 23.99 -4.28
CA SER A 145 17.13 25.34 -4.07
C SER A 145 16.52 26.22 -2.98
N SER A 146 15.41 25.89 -2.34
CA SER A 146 14.83 26.74 -1.29
C SER A 146 15.33 26.38 0.12
N ARG A 147 16.62 26.59 0.39
CA ARG A 147 17.28 26.55 1.72
C ARG A 147 16.73 27.55 2.78
N ARG A 148 15.58 28.20 2.58
CA ARG A 148 15.19 29.38 3.38
C ARG A 148 13.75 29.46 3.88
N HIS A 149 12.91 28.47 3.62
CA HIS A 149 11.61 28.42 4.26
C HIS A 149 11.59 27.22 5.18
N ASN A 150 11.89 27.48 6.47
CA ASN A 150 11.72 26.53 7.55
C ASN A 150 10.23 26.16 7.58
N PRO A 151 9.82 24.95 7.14
CA PRO A 151 8.50 24.47 7.52
C PRO A 151 8.37 24.54 9.06
N PRO A 152 7.16 24.67 9.62
CA PRO A 152 6.98 24.67 11.07
C PRO A 152 7.79 23.53 11.68
N ALA A 153 8.64 23.90 12.64
CA ALA A 153 9.65 23.01 13.18
C ALA A 153 8.96 21.78 13.76
N TYR A 154 9.54 20.60 13.55
CA TYR A 154 9.07 19.31 14.07
C TYR A 154 8.60 19.38 15.55
N GLU A 155 9.34 20.11 16.38
CA GLU A 155 9.01 20.42 17.78
C GLU A 155 7.63 21.08 17.96
N GLN A 156 7.26 21.99 17.07
CA GLN A 156 6.03 22.74 17.18
C GLN A 156 4.79 21.85 16.98
N TRP A 157 4.86 20.93 16.02
CA TRP A 157 3.80 19.95 15.79
C TRP A 157 3.65 19.00 16.97
N ILE A 158 4.78 18.51 17.48
CA ILE A 158 4.78 17.69 18.70
C ILE A 158 4.19 18.48 19.86
N THR A 159 4.58 19.73 20.05
CA THR A 159 4.06 20.55 21.15
C THR A 159 2.56 20.78 21.06
N ALA A 160 2.05 21.04 19.85
CA ALA A 160 0.63 21.25 19.63
C ALA A 160 -0.23 20.00 19.86
N PHE A 161 0.33 18.80 19.62
CA PHE A 161 -0.42 17.54 19.59
C PHE A 161 -0.01 16.52 20.66
N SER A 162 0.93 16.87 21.53
CA SER A 162 1.24 16.04 22.70
C SER A 162 0.06 16.00 23.66
N SER A 163 -0.35 14.78 24.00
CA SER A 163 -1.48 14.49 24.88
C SER A 163 -1.29 13.12 25.53
N GLU A 164 -2.04 12.84 26.59
CA GLU A 164 -1.94 11.58 27.32
C GLU A 164 -2.35 10.37 26.48
N THR A 165 -3.21 10.57 25.46
CA THR A 165 -3.67 9.52 24.55
C THR A 165 -2.67 9.20 23.45
N LEU A 166 -1.62 10.01 23.27
CA LEU A 166 -0.68 9.87 22.16
C LEU A 166 0.23 8.65 22.41
N LEU A 167 0.12 7.65 21.55
CA LEU A 167 0.85 6.39 21.63
C LEU A 167 2.01 6.31 20.64
N THR A 168 1.89 6.94 19.47
CA THR A 168 2.88 6.83 18.41
C THR A 168 3.20 8.19 17.79
N VAL A 169 4.49 8.50 17.67
CA VAL A 169 4.99 9.63 16.86
C VAL A 169 5.94 9.09 15.82
N GLN A 170 5.63 9.33 14.55
CA GLN A 170 6.41 8.83 13.42
C GLN A 170 6.87 9.97 12.53
N ALA A 171 8.02 9.77 11.90
CA ALA A 171 8.66 10.73 11.02
C ALA A 171 9.19 9.96 9.81
N PRO A 172 8.30 9.41 8.97
CA PRO A 172 8.67 8.38 8.01
C PRO A 172 9.66 8.92 6.99
N LEU A 173 10.53 8.03 6.54
CA LEU A 173 11.51 8.27 5.51
C LEU A 173 10.85 8.82 4.25
N THR A 174 11.41 9.89 3.70
CA THR A 174 10.94 10.41 2.42
C THR A 174 11.53 9.55 1.31
N LEU A 175 10.71 8.67 0.74
CA LEU A 175 11.06 7.87 -0.42
C LEU A 175 10.92 8.72 -1.69
N ARG A 176 12.04 8.95 -2.38
CA ARG A 176 12.05 9.55 -3.72
C ARG A 176 12.46 8.47 -4.73
N PRO A 177 11.68 8.24 -5.81
CA PRO A 177 12.05 7.27 -6.83
C PRO A 177 13.48 7.52 -7.35
N GLY A 178 14.35 6.50 -7.26
CA GLY A 178 15.73 6.56 -7.72
C GLY A 178 16.73 7.26 -6.79
N LEU A 179 16.30 7.74 -5.61
CA LEU A 179 17.18 8.31 -4.58
C LEU A 179 17.08 7.52 -3.28
N PRO A 180 18.18 7.45 -2.51
CA PRO A 180 18.15 6.83 -1.19
C PRO A 180 17.08 7.52 -0.31
N PRO A 181 16.30 6.75 0.49
CA PRO A 181 15.42 7.31 1.51
C PRO A 181 16.10 8.44 2.30
N HIS A 182 15.51 9.62 2.28
CA HIS A 182 16.01 10.79 3.00
C HIS A 182 15.34 10.87 4.37
N LEU A 183 16.14 10.93 5.44
CA LEU A 183 15.62 11.09 6.79
C LEU A 183 15.18 12.51 7.09
N PRO A 184 14.11 12.70 7.88
CA PRO A 184 13.77 13.99 8.42
C PRO A 184 14.70 14.36 9.57
N SER A 185 15.93 14.74 9.22
CA SER A 185 16.94 15.28 10.13
C SER A 185 16.42 16.51 10.87
N VAL A 186 16.51 16.53 12.19
CA VAL A 186 16.12 17.65 13.05
C VAL A 186 17.31 18.10 13.93
N PRO A 187 17.54 19.41 14.14
CA PRO A 187 18.59 19.85 15.06
C PRO A 187 18.40 19.28 16.48
N LEU A 188 19.49 18.96 17.17
CA LEU A 188 19.43 18.38 18.52
C LEU A 188 18.63 19.26 19.51
N THR A 189 18.74 20.59 19.40
CA THR A 189 17.95 21.53 20.22
C THR A 189 16.45 21.35 20.06
N THR A 190 16.00 21.20 18.81
CA THR A 190 14.60 20.96 18.45
C THR A 190 14.16 19.56 18.90
N ALA A 191 14.99 18.55 18.69
CA ALA A 191 14.70 17.18 19.12
C ALA A 191 14.58 17.08 20.65
N SER A 192 15.49 17.73 21.37
CA SER A 192 15.50 17.86 22.83
C SER A 192 14.21 18.45 23.37
N ALA A 193 13.81 19.62 22.85
CA ALA A 193 12.57 20.26 23.25
C ALA A 193 11.33 19.42 22.92
N ALA A 194 11.32 18.74 21.77
CA ALA A 194 10.24 17.86 21.36
C ALA A 194 10.09 16.64 22.30
N VAL A 195 11.18 15.93 22.60
CA VAL A 195 11.14 14.76 23.48
C VAL A 195 10.84 15.15 24.92
N ALA A 196 11.37 16.28 25.41
CA ALA A 196 10.99 16.82 26.72
C ALA A 196 9.48 17.07 26.81
N ARG A 197 8.86 17.59 25.75
CA ARG A 197 7.42 17.81 25.72
C ARG A 197 6.63 16.50 25.74
N LEU A 198 7.08 15.49 24.97
CA LEU A 198 6.48 14.15 24.97
C LEU A 198 6.61 13.46 26.33
N ALA A 199 7.77 13.55 26.96
CA ALA A 199 8.03 13.01 28.30
C ALA A 199 7.06 13.56 29.35
N ILE A 200 6.72 14.86 29.24
CA ILE A 200 5.80 15.52 30.18
C ILE A 200 4.35 15.13 29.90
N LYS A 201 3.91 15.21 28.63
CA LYS A 201 2.48 15.14 28.26
C LYS A 201 2.01 13.78 27.77
N SER A 202 2.91 12.93 27.29
CA SER A 202 2.60 11.70 26.55
C SER A 202 3.28 10.48 27.22
N LYS A 203 3.02 10.28 28.52
CA LYS A 203 3.64 9.19 29.30
C LYS A 203 3.34 7.78 28.79
N SER A 204 2.28 7.63 28.01
CA SER A 204 1.88 6.36 27.39
C SER A 204 2.47 6.15 25.99
N LEU A 205 3.42 6.99 25.55
CA LEU A 205 4.08 6.85 24.26
C LEU A 205 4.81 5.51 24.14
N ARG A 206 4.50 4.76 23.08
CA ARG A 206 5.04 3.42 22.79
C ARG A 206 5.98 3.40 21.60
N THR A 207 5.72 4.23 20.58
CA THR A 207 6.53 4.30 19.37
C THR A 207 6.99 5.73 19.14
N LEU A 208 8.30 5.92 18.97
CA LEU A 208 8.89 7.22 18.67
C LEU A 208 9.91 7.09 17.54
N GLU A 209 9.73 7.88 16.48
CA GLU A 209 10.73 8.07 15.43
C GLU A 209 11.22 9.52 15.43
N ILE A 210 12.50 9.71 15.73
CA ILE A 210 13.13 11.03 15.80
C ILE A 210 14.58 10.97 15.37
N TYR A 211 15.00 11.85 14.46
CA TYR A 211 16.33 11.77 13.86
C TYR A 211 17.17 13.02 14.13
N PRO A 212 17.73 13.15 15.35
CA PRO A 212 18.52 14.31 15.72
C PRO A 212 19.84 14.34 14.94
N THR A 213 20.19 15.50 14.41
CA THR A 213 21.53 15.82 13.94
C THR A 213 22.31 16.51 15.03
N VAL A 214 23.50 15.98 15.31
CA VAL A 214 24.44 16.54 16.27
C VAL A 214 25.71 16.90 15.51
N SER A 215 26.22 18.10 15.71
CA SER A 215 27.54 18.47 15.22
C SER A 215 28.63 17.88 16.11
N SER A 216 29.82 17.62 15.56
CA SER A 216 30.96 17.14 16.36
C SER A 216 31.32 18.13 17.48
N ALA A 217 31.12 19.43 17.28
CA ALA A 217 31.32 20.45 18.32
C ALA A 217 30.34 20.32 19.48
N GLU A 218 29.07 19.98 19.21
CA GLU A 218 28.06 19.72 20.24
C GLU A 218 28.32 18.41 20.98
N LEU A 219 28.90 17.39 20.34
CA LEU A 219 29.33 16.17 21.03
C LEU A 219 30.58 16.40 21.89
N ASN A 220 31.57 17.14 21.37
CA ASN A 220 32.85 17.36 22.06
C ASN A 220 32.73 18.34 23.23
N SER A 221 31.80 19.30 23.17
CA SER A 221 31.56 20.23 24.28
C SER A 221 30.96 19.55 25.51
N MET A 222 30.45 18.32 25.38
CA MET A 222 29.87 17.53 26.48
C MET A 222 30.92 17.02 27.46
N GLY A 223 32.17 16.82 27.02
CA GLY A 223 33.26 16.31 27.85
C GLY A 223 34.04 17.37 28.63
N GLN A 224 33.92 18.66 28.27
CA GLN A 224 34.82 19.72 28.79
C GLN A 224 34.12 20.87 29.55
N GLY A 225 32.79 20.86 29.65
CA GLY A 225 32.01 22.03 30.13
C GLY A 225 31.90 22.27 31.64
N ALA A 226 32.31 21.35 32.52
CA ALA A 226 31.95 21.44 33.95
C ALA A 226 32.96 22.19 34.87
N ILE A 227 34.03 22.79 34.35
CA ILE A 227 35.14 23.27 35.21
C ILE A 227 35.24 24.80 35.30
N PHE A 228 34.62 25.59 34.42
CA PHE A 228 34.76 27.05 34.46
C PHE A 228 33.46 27.82 34.24
N GLY A 229 32.73 28.11 35.33
CA GLY A 229 31.71 29.16 35.35
C GLY A 229 30.62 28.96 36.40
N GLY A 230 30.74 29.60 37.56
CA GLY A 230 29.70 29.58 38.59
C GLY A 230 28.38 30.24 38.13
N PHE A 231 27.29 29.80 38.77
CA PHE A 231 25.87 30.15 38.61
C PHE A 231 25.07 29.31 37.60
N ILE A 232 24.39 28.27 38.13
CA ILE A 232 23.29 27.50 37.51
C ILE A 232 23.52 27.23 36.02
N ASP A 233 24.40 26.28 35.70
CA ASP A 233 24.59 25.89 34.31
C ASP A 233 23.27 25.38 33.73
N PRO A 234 22.72 26.03 32.68
CA PRO A 234 21.51 25.57 32.05
C PRO A 234 21.77 24.20 31.43
N GLU A 235 20.92 23.23 31.79
CA GLU A 235 20.90 21.88 31.21
C GLU A 235 21.11 21.95 29.69
N THR A 236 22.16 21.28 29.20
CA THR A 236 22.47 21.31 27.77
C THR A 236 21.36 20.63 26.97
N PRO A 237 21.15 20.97 25.68
CA PRO A 237 20.14 20.31 24.86
C PRO A 237 20.29 18.78 24.85
N TYR A 238 21.53 18.29 24.88
CA TYR A 238 21.83 16.87 24.96
C TYR A 238 21.40 16.25 26.29
N GLN A 239 21.79 16.85 27.42
CA GLN A 239 21.40 16.37 28.75
C GLN A 239 19.88 16.32 28.89
N ARG A 240 19.19 17.39 28.45
CA ARG A 240 17.73 17.42 28.42
C ARG A 240 17.15 16.30 27.56
N PHE A 241 17.75 16.03 26.41
CA PHE A 241 17.30 14.97 25.52
C PHE A 241 17.42 13.60 26.21
N CYS A 242 18.57 13.29 26.82
CA CYS A 242 18.78 12.07 27.61
C CYS A 242 17.78 11.94 28.77
N ASN A 243 17.68 12.97 29.63
CA ASN A 243 16.80 12.99 30.80
C ASN A 243 15.33 12.79 30.41
N SER A 244 14.94 13.29 29.24
CA SER A 244 13.57 13.14 28.75
C SER A 244 13.24 11.68 28.37
N PHE A 245 14.20 10.92 27.84
CA PHE A 245 13.99 9.50 27.55
C PHE A 245 13.79 8.66 28.80
N GLU A 246 14.46 8.97 29.91
CA GLU A 246 14.26 8.27 31.19
C GLU A 246 12.80 8.30 31.66
N SER A 247 12.07 9.37 31.31
CA SER A 247 10.65 9.52 31.63
C SER A 247 9.72 8.72 30.71
N LEU A 248 10.18 8.29 29.53
CA LEU A 248 9.40 7.55 28.53
C LEU A 248 9.41 6.04 28.80
N THR A 249 9.02 5.65 30.01
CA THR A 249 9.10 4.25 30.49
C THR A 249 8.26 3.25 29.68
N GLN A 250 7.21 3.71 29.00
CA GLN A 250 6.32 2.89 28.15
C GLN A 250 6.83 2.72 26.71
N LEU A 251 7.96 3.33 26.36
CA LEU A 251 8.52 3.28 25.02
C LEU A 251 8.94 1.86 24.66
N SER A 252 8.34 1.30 23.62
CA SER A 252 8.60 -0.05 23.12
C SER A 252 9.34 -0.09 21.80
N GLU A 253 9.20 0.96 20.98
CA GLU A 253 9.80 1.06 19.66
C GLU A 253 10.44 2.44 19.50
N LEU A 254 11.73 2.46 19.18
CA LEU A 254 12.48 3.69 18.96
C LEU A 254 13.23 3.64 17.63
N SER A 255 13.00 4.63 16.78
CA SER A 255 13.82 4.91 15.60
C SER A 255 14.59 6.21 15.82
N ILE A 256 15.92 6.14 15.76
CA ILE A 256 16.81 7.25 16.12
C ILE A 256 18.08 7.28 15.24
N THR A 257 18.92 8.31 15.39
CA THR A 257 20.23 8.39 14.74
C THR A 257 21.34 7.74 15.59
N ALA A 258 22.56 7.70 15.05
CA ALA A 258 23.78 7.23 15.71
C ALA A 258 24.05 7.84 17.11
N ILE A 259 23.36 8.92 17.49
CA ILE A 259 23.39 9.46 18.86
C ILE A 259 23.01 8.40 19.91
N ALA A 260 22.26 7.37 19.53
CA ALA A 260 21.93 6.24 20.39
C ALA A 260 23.14 5.48 20.91
N PHE A 261 24.28 5.55 20.21
CA PHE A 261 25.54 4.92 20.60
C PHE A 261 26.47 5.86 21.37
N GLU A 262 26.04 7.08 21.68
CA GLU A 262 26.75 7.87 22.70
C GLU A 262 26.54 7.22 24.06
N THR A 263 27.61 7.11 24.86
CA THR A 263 27.64 6.36 26.13
C THR A 263 26.49 6.68 27.10
N SER A 264 26.20 7.96 27.33
CA SER A 264 25.11 8.45 28.19
C SER A 264 23.73 8.11 27.61
N MET A 265 23.50 8.40 26.32
CA MET A 265 22.22 8.05 25.68
C MET A 265 22.02 6.55 25.65
N PHE A 266 23.04 5.80 25.28
CA PHE A 266 23.00 4.35 25.23
C PHE A 266 22.61 3.79 26.59
N ARG A 267 23.22 4.27 27.68
CA ARG A 267 22.85 3.89 29.06
C ARG A 267 21.38 4.21 29.38
N VAL A 268 20.86 5.36 28.96
CA VAL A 268 19.45 5.71 29.15
C VAL A 268 18.55 4.72 28.42
N LEU A 269 18.82 4.46 27.13
CA LEU A 269 18.05 3.51 26.32
C LEU A 269 18.12 2.08 26.87
N ALA A 270 19.29 1.70 27.39
CA ALA A 270 19.57 0.42 28.01
C ALA A 270 18.70 0.17 29.26
N ASN A 271 18.28 1.23 29.94
CA ASN A 271 17.42 1.17 31.13
C ASN A 271 15.92 1.27 30.82
N LEU A 272 15.51 1.42 29.56
CA LEU A 272 14.09 1.47 29.22
C LEU A 272 13.46 0.07 29.39
N PRO A 273 12.46 -0.07 30.28
CA PRO A 273 11.99 -1.40 30.71
C PRO A 273 11.18 -2.14 29.64
N HIS A 274 10.61 -1.42 28.68
CA HIS A 274 9.70 -1.95 27.66
C HIS A 274 10.25 -1.86 26.23
N LEU A 275 11.48 -1.38 26.04
CA LEU A 275 12.08 -1.22 24.72
C LEU A 275 12.31 -2.59 24.07
N LYS A 276 11.55 -2.89 23.01
CA LYS A 276 11.57 -4.15 22.26
C LYS A 276 12.25 -4.04 20.91
N SER A 277 12.14 -2.88 20.28
CA SER A 277 12.70 -2.61 18.96
C SER A 277 13.49 -1.32 18.96
N LEU A 278 14.75 -1.40 18.54
CA LEU A 278 15.63 -0.25 18.34
C LEU A 278 16.08 -0.20 16.89
N LEU A 279 15.80 0.91 16.24
CA LEU A 279 16.22 1.20 14.88
C LEU A 279 17.16 2.40 14.91
N VAL A 280 18.39 2.24 14.42
CA VAL A 280 19.40 3.28 14.40
C VAL A 280 19.85 3.54 12.97
N HIS A 281 19.83 4.80 12.55
CA HIS A 281 20.43 5.22 11.29
C HIS A 281 21.71 6.04 11.49
N ILE A 282 22.73 5.75 10.69
CA ILE A 282 24.08 6.30 10.84
C ILE A 282 24.41 7.15 9.61
N PHE A 283 24.43 8.47 9.75
CA PHE A 283 24.80 9.41 8.66
C PHE A 283 26.14 10.09 8.89
N SER A 284 26.62 10.08 10.13
CA SER A 284 27.91 10.67 10.47
C SER A 284 28.98 9.60 10.33
N TYR A 285 30.06 9.93 9.64
CA TYR A 285 31.27 9.10 9.56
C TYR A 285 32.01 9.00 10.91
N GLN A 286 31.63 9.82 11.89
CA GLN A 286 32.16 9.76 13.25
C GLN A 286 31.02 9.39 14.17
N LEU A 287 31.03 8.16 14.66
CA LEU A 287 30.21 7.82 15.80
C LEU A 287 30.76 8.48 17.06
N PRO A 288 29.88 8.78 18.03
CA PRO A 288 30.31 9.14 19.37
C PRO A 288 31.22 8.06 19.96
N GLU A 289 32.05 8.42 20.94
CA GLU A 289 32.81 7.44 21.72
C GLU A 289 31.83 6.45 22.39
N PHE A 290 31.82 5.23 21.87
CA PHE A 290 30.98 4.14 22.35
C PHE A 290 31.82 3.23 23.25
N HIS A 291 31.47 3.18 24.53
CA HIS A 291 32.13 2.35 25.52
C HIS A 291 31.17 1.25 26.01
N PRO A 292 31.12 0.09 25.34
CA PRO A 292 30.16 -0.97 25.65
C PRO A 292 30.31 -1.53 27.08
N GLU A 293 31.52 -1.45 27.63
CA GLU A 293 31.88 -1.94 28.97
C GLU A 293 31.16 -1.22 30.11
N LEU A 294 30.65 0.00 29.87
CA LEU A 294 29.99 0.81 30.90
C LEU A 294 28.52 0.44 31.11
N VAL A 295 27.99 -0.54 30.35
CA VAL A 295 26.58 -0.92 30.37
C VAL A 295 26.40 -2.19 31.21
N PRO A 296 25.59 -2.16 32.28
CA PRO A 296 25.33 -3.33 33.12
C PRO A 296 24.78 -4.52 32.32
N THR A 297 25.10 -5.74 32.74
CA THR A 297 24.58 -6.98 32.12
C THR A 297 23.07 -7.13 32.19
N SER A 298 22.39 -6.44 33.12
CA SER A 298 20.94 -6.41 33.24
C SER A 298 20.24 -5.44 32.27
N SER A 299 20.99 -4.76 31.42
CA SER A 299 20.46 -3.77 30.49
C SER A 299 19.66 -4.39 29.35
N PHE A 300 18.87 -3.57 28.66
CA PHE A 300 17.98 -3.97 27.56
C PHE A 300 17.10 -5.18 27.92
N PRO A 301 16.25 -5.07 28.95
CA PRO A 301 15.55 -6.23 29.50
C PRO A 301 14.65 -6.93 28.48
N GLN A 302 14.07 -6.20 27.52
CA GLN A 302 13.10 -6.69 26.53
C GLN A 302 13.52 -6.49 25.07
N LEU A 303 14.74 -6.02 24.79
CA LEU A 303 15.15 -5.72 23.41
C LEU A 303 15.32 -7.02 22.63
N VAL A 304 14.52 -7.18 21.57
CA VAL A 304 14.52 -8.38 20.73
C VAL A 304 14.76 -8.07 19.26
N LYS A 305 14.55 -6.81 18.83
CA LYS A 305 14.79 -6.36 17.45
C LYS A 305 15.79 -5.22 17.40
N LEU A 306 16.82 -5.38 16.57
CA LEU A 306 17.78 -4.34 16.26
C LEU A 306 17.83 -4.13 14.75
N SER A 307 17.80 -2.87 14.31
CA SER A 307 17.90 -2.51 12.90
C SER A 307 18.90 -1.38 12.72
N LEU A 308 19.96 -1.62 11.95
CA LEU A 308 21.09 -0.71 11.78
C LEU A 308 21.19 -0.31 10.31
N PHE A 309 21.11 0.98 10.04
CA PHE A 309 21.13 1.54 8.70
C PHE A 309 22.38 2.38 8.48
N ASP A 310 23.04 2.15 7.35
CA ASP A 310 24.24 2.83 6.88
C ASP A 310 25.42 2.72 7.86
N ILE A 311 25.55 1.58 8.55
CA ILE A 311 26.65 1.31 9.50
C ILE A 311 27.92 0.79 8.80
N ASP A 312 29.09 1.22 9.27
CA ASP A 312 30.38 0.66 8.85
C ASP A 312 30.73 -0.62 9.64
N GLN A 313 31.61 -1.43 9.08
CA GLN A 313 31.95 -2.76 9.60
C GLN A 313 32.65 -2.71 10.97
N GLU A 314 33.57 -1.76 11.16
CA GLU A 314 34.35 -1.64 12.41
C GLU A 314 33.46 -1.25 13.59
N THR A 315 32.57 -0.29 13.38
CA THR A 315 31.60 0.13 14.40
C THR A 315 30.67 -1.01 14.77
N LEU A 316 30.21 -1.74 13.77
CA LEU A 316 29.29 -2.85 14.00
C LEU A 316 29.94 -3.95 14.85
N GLU A 317 31.21 -4.27 14.60
CA GLU A 317 31.97 -5.21 15.43
C GLU A 317 32.07 -4.71 16.88
N LYS A 318 32.37 -3.43 17.11
CA LYS A 318 32.38 -2.81 18.46
C LYS A 318 31.02 -2.85 19.15
N ILE A 319 29.93 -2.60 18.43
CA ILE A 319 28.56 -2.73 18.99
C ILE A 319 28.31 -4.16 19.47
N TRP A 320 28.85 -5.15 18.75
CA TRP A 320 28.69 -6.56 19.08
C TRP A 320 29.49 -7.05 20.29
N GLU A 321 30.44 -6.25 20.77
CA GLU A 321 31.10 -6.48 22.07
C GLU A 321 30.15 -6.20 23.25
N SER A 322 29.06 -5.45 23.04
CA SER A 322 28.05 -5.19 24.06
C SER A 322 27.11 -6.38 24.26
N GLN A 323 27.52 -7.34 25.09
CA GLN A 323 26.71 -8.52 25.45
C GLN A 323 25.25 -8.19 25.87
N PRO A 324 24.96 -7.12 26.65
CA PRO A 324 23.59 -6.80 27.06
C PRO A 324 22.69 -6.42 25.89
N LEU A 325 23.25 -5.79 24.84
CA LEU A 325 22.50 -5.39 23.65
C LEU A 325 22.18 -6.58 22.76
N VAL A 326 23.14 -7.49 22.59
CA VAL A 326 23.09 -8.50 21.52
C VAL A 326 22.65 -9.89 21.99
N GLY A 327 22.70 -10.16 23.29
CA GLY A 327 22.46 -11.50 23.85
C GLY A 327 21.03 -12.03 23.70
N LYS A 328 20.03 -11.13 23.64
CA LYS A 328 18.59 -11.47 23.56
C LYS A 328 17.94 -11.15 22.21
N LEU A 329 18.74 -10.77 21.22
CA LEU A 329 18.20 -10.37 19.92
C LEU A 329 17.68 -11.59 19.18
N THR A 330 16.42 -11.53 18.74
CA THR A 330 15.79 -12.55 17.89
C THR A 330 15.77 -12.11 16.42
N SER A 331 15.82 -10.80 16.17
CA SER A 331 15.80 -10.20 14.83
C SER A 331 16.85 -9.12 14.68
N LEU A 332 17.66 -9.24 13.63
CA LEU A 332 18.68 -8.28 13.24
C LEU A 332 18.50 -7.90 11.77
N THR A 333 18.41 -6.59 11.50
CA THR A 333 18.47 -6.04 10.15
C THR A 333 19.66 -5.11 10.03
N ILE A 334 20.47 -5.30 8.99
CA ILE A 334 21.64 -4.48 8.68
C ILE A 334 21.55 -4.00 7.25
N LEU A 335 21.63 -2.70 7.07
CA LEU A 335 21.70 -2.05 5.77
C LEU A 335 23.06 -1.36 5.63
N SER A 336 23.94 -1.99 4.86
CA SER A 336 25.31 -1.54 4.64
C SER A 336 25.40 -0.57 3.47
N TYR A 337 26.24 0.46 3.57
CA TYR A 337 26.53 1.37 2.44
C TYR A 337 27.53 0.78 1.43
N HIS A 338 28.21 -0.32 1.79
CA HIS A 338 29.21 -0.94 0.94
C HIS A 338 28.58 -1.67 -0.24
N SER A 339 29.41 -2.04 -1.23
CA SER A 339 28.95 -2.88 -2.32
C SER A 339 28.43 -4.24 -1.81
N ARG A 340 27.56 -4.87 -2.59
CA ARG A 340 26.98 -6.18 -2.28
C ARG A 340 28.03 -7.24 -1.99
N GLN A 341 29.08 -7.29 -2.82
CA GLN A 341 30.12 -8.31 -2.69
C GLN A 341 30.89 -8.14 -1.37
N ILE A 342 31.33 -6.90 -1.09
CA ILE A 342 32.04 -6.56 0.17
C ILE A 342 31.16 -6.88 1.38
N THR A 343 29.88 -6.51 1.33
CA THR A 343 28.94 -6.77 2.43
C THR A 343 28.74 -8.27 2.65
N LEU A 344 28.63 -9.06 1.58
CA LEU A 344 28.46 -10.51 1.67
C LEU A 344 29.71 -11.22 2.19
N ASP A 345 30.88 -10.82 1.71
CA ASP A 345 32.15 -11.44 2.11
C ASP A 345 32.42 -11.16 3.58
N TRP A 346 32.32 -9.90 4.01
CA TRP A 346 32.44 -9.54 5.43
C TRP A 346 31.38 -10.21 6.30
N ALA A 347 30.12 -10.23 5.88
CA ALA A 347 29.06 -10.88 6.66
C ALA A 347 29.36 -12.37 6.85
N ARG A 348 29.85 -13.05 5.80
CA ARG A 348 30.14 -14.49 5.84
C ARG A 348 31.38 -14.81 6.64
N GLU A 349 32.47 -14.07 6.40
CA GLU A 349 33.80 -14.41 6.91
C GLU A 349 34.05 -13.88 8.31
N THR A 350 33.47 -12.72 8.65
CA THR A 350 33.73 -12.02 9.91
C THR A 350 32.51 -11.99 10.82
N PHE A 351 31.36 -11.53 10.31
CA PHE A 351 30.23 -11.18 11.19
C PHE A 351 29.37 -12.37 11.62
N LEU A 352 29.10 -13.33 10.73
CA LEU A 352 28.36 -14.55 11.07
C LEU A 352 29.00 -15.37 12.21
N PRO A 353 30.34 -15.55 12.24
CA PRO A 353 31.01 -16.12 13.41
C PRO A 353 30.69 -15.37 14.72
N ILE A 354 30.76 -14.04 14.71
CA ILE A 354 30.48 -13.18 15.87
C ILE A 354 29.02 -13.30 16.30
N LEU A 355 28.08 -13.31 15.35
CA LEU A 355 26.65 -13.48 15.64
C LEU A 355 26.36 -14.81 16.34
N ARG A 356 27.01 -15.90 15.90
CA ARG A 356 26.81 -17.23 16.51
C ARG A 356 27.32 -17.30 17.95
N THR A 357 28.36 -16.54 18.29
CA THR A 357 28.93 -16.53 19.65
C THR A 357 28.19 -15.57 20.56
N CYS A 358 27.83 -14.38 20.06
CA CYS A 358 27.32 -13.28 20.89
C CYS A 358 25.79 -13.19 20.91
N SER A 359 25.09 -13.71 19.90
CA SER A 359 23.64 -13.61 19.73
C SER A 359 23.00 -15.00 19.49
N PRO A 360 23.08 -15.91 20.46
CA PRO A 360 22.60 -17.29 20.30
C PRO A 360 21.09 -17.39 20.05
N GLU A 361 20.30 -16.39 20.45
CA GLU A 361 18.84 -16.35 20.28
C GLU A 361 18.40 -15.80 18.90
N LEU A 362 19.34 -15.42 18.03
CA LEU A 362 19.05 -14.77 16.76
C LEU A 362 18.44 -15.75 15.75
N THR A 363 17.15 -15.58 15.46
CA THR A 363 16.42 -16.40 14.48
C THR A 363 16.33 -15.75 13.10
N GLU A 364 16.31 -14.42 13.06
CA GLU A 364 16.15 -13.64 11.83
C GLU A 364 17.36 -12.72 11.63
N PHE A 365 18.08 -12.94 10.53
CA PHE A 365 19.17 -12.06 10.11
C PHE A 365 18.96 -11.61 8.67
N LEU A 366 18.78 -10.30 8.50
CA LEU A 366 18.69 -9.63 7.21
C LEU A 366 19.90 -8.72 7.04
N CYS A 367 20.65 -8.92 5.98
CA CYS A 367 21.77 -8.05 5.62
C CYS A 367 21.63 -7.65 4.15
N GLU A 368 21.43 -6.36 3.90
CA GLU A 368 21.32 -5.84 2.54
C GLU A 368 22.34 -4.71 2.31
N SER A 369 22.76 -4.56 1.06
CA SER A 369 23.70 -3.51 0.67
C SER A 369 22.97 -2.46 -0.16
N ARG A 370 23.10 -1.20 0.25
CA ARG A 370 22.52 -0.04 -0.41
C ARG A 370 23.49 0.48 -1.48
N SER A 371 23.69 -0.28 -2.56
CA SER A 371 24.56 0.16 -3.66
C SER A 371 23.89 1.35 -4.38
N PRO A 372 24.45 2.57 -4.33
CA PRO A 372 23.87 3.70 -5.06
C PRO A 372 23.96 3.45 -6.58
N GLY A 373 22.83 3.58 -7.28
CA GLY A 373 22.82 3.69 -8.75
C GLY A 373 22.26 2.53 -9.58
N LYS A 374 21.78 1.43 -8.97
CA LYS A 374 21.01 0.40 -9.69
C LYS A 374 19.75 0.10 -8.91
N GLY A 375 18.59 0.49 -9.43
CA GLY A 375 17.27 0.38 -8.79
C GLY A 375 16.75 -1.05 -8.62
N ALA A 376 17.56 -1.94 -8.07
CA ALA A 376 17.16 -3.25 -7.60
C ALA A 376 17.78 -3.43 -6.21
N GLU A 377 16.96 -3.20 -5.19
CA GLU A 377 17.19 -3.73 -3.85
C GLU A 377 17.17 -5.26 -3.97
N PHE A 378 18.16 -5.92 -3.37
CA PHE A 378 18.25 -7.38 -3.33
C PHE A 378 18.39 -7.80 -1.86
N ASP A 379 17.34 -8.41 -1.33
CA ASP A 379 17.34 -9.00 0.01
C ASP A 379 18.21 -10.26 0.03
N VAL A 380 19.14 -10.33 0.99
CA VAL A 380 19.80 -11.59 1.35
C VAL A 380 19.33 -11.97 2.74
N LYS A 381 18.38 -12.92 2.78
CA LYS A 381 17.87 -13.50 4.02
C LYS A 381 18.75 -14.68 4.41
N PHE A 382 19.40 -14.58 5.55
CA PHE A 382 20.07 -15.72 6.16
C PHE A 382 19.12 -16.31 7.20
N SER A 383 18.62 -17.51 6.95
CA SER A 383 17.95 -18.29 7.99
C SER A 383 19.03 -18.96 8.84
N LEU A 384 19.20 -18.48 10.07
CA LEU A 384 19.99 -19.17 11.10
C LEU A 384 19.14 -20.34 11.62
N GLY A 385 19.00 -21.38 10.80
CA GLY A 385 18.21 -22.55 11.14
C GLY A 385 18.80 -23.29 12.35
N ALA A 386 17.95 -23.58 13.33
CA ALA A 386 18.24 -24.54 14.39
C ALA A 386 18.55 -25.90 13.76
N LEU A 387 19.67 -26.50 14.17
CA LEU A 387 19.94 -27.92 13.98
C LEU A 387 18.93 -28.72 14.83
N ASP A 388 18.31 -29.70 14.17
CA ASP A 388 17.46 -30.78 14.70
C ASP A 388 16.12 -30.43 15.36
N LEU A 389 15.03 -30.90 14.73
CA LEU A 389 13.89 -31.58 15.38
C LEU A 389 12.98 -32.23 14.31
N LYS A 390 12.66 -33.53 14.51
CA LYS A 390 11.78 -34.37 13.67
C LYS A 390 10.29 -33.94 13.78
N PRO A 391 9.44 -34.22 12.77
CA PRO A 391 8.01 -33.91 12.85
C PRO A 391 7.19 -35.06 13.45
N ALA A 392 6.31 -34.75 14.40
CA ALA A 392 5.17 -35.58 14.76
C ALA A 392 3.91 -34.72 14.97
N GLU A 393 2.90 -35.02 14.15
CA GLU A 393 1.44 -34.93 14.29
C GLU A 393 0.80 -34.07 15.40
N ILE A 394 -0.08 -33.13 15.01
CA ILE A 394 -1.23 -32.66 15.82
C ILE A 394 -2.46 -32.39 14.92
N ASP A 395 -3.62 -32.88 15.37
CA ASP A 395 -4.94 -33.01 14.75
C ASP A 395 -5.76 -31.73 14.48
N GLY A 396 -6.29 -31.63 13.25
CA GLY A 396 -7.73 -31.82 12.96
C GLY A 396 -8.76 -30.70 13.23
N ILE A 397 -9.05 -30.35 14.50
CA ILE A 397 -10.38 -29.78 14.85
C ILE A 397 -10.32 -28.36 15.43
N LEU A 398 -9.15 -27.89 15.86
CA LEU A 398 -8.94 -26.48 16.28
C LEU A 398 -8.68 -25.52 15.11
N CYS A 399 -8.35 -26.03 13.91
CA CYS A 399 -8.13 -25.21 12.71
C CYS A 399 -9.41 -24.52 12.20
N PHE A 400 -10.60 -25.04 12.48
CA PHE A 400 -11.82 -24.53 11.86
C PHE A 400 -12.28 -23.17 12.45
N PHE A 401 -12.11 -22.97 13.77
CA PHE A 401 -12.45 -21.70 14.42
C PHE A 401 -11.32 -20.67 14.33
N ALA A 402 -10.06 -21.11 14.33
CA ALA A 402 -8.91 -20.23 14.14
C ALA A 402 -8.87 -19.63 12.73
N VAL A 403 -9.20 -20.41 11.69
CA VAL A 403 -9.30 -19.89 10.31
C VAL A 403 -10.48 -18.92 10.16
N PHE A 404 -11.60 -19.15 10.84
CA PHE A 404 -12.76 -18.26 10.78
C PHE A 404 -12.49 -16.89 11.45
N ALA A 405 -11.79 -16.88 12.60
CA ALA A 405 -11.38 -15.65 13.25
C ALA A 405 -10.23 -14.95 12.50
N TYR A 406 -9.29 -15.71 11.94
CA TYR A 406 -8.12 -15.18 11.22
C TYR A 406 -8.50 -14.54 9.87
N VAL A 407 -9.42 -15.16 9.12
CA VAL A 407 -9.92 -14.60 7.85
C VAL A 407 -10.73 -13.32 8.07
N LEU A 408 -11.44 -13.20 9.20
CA LEU A 408 -12.16 -11.98 9.57
C LEU A 408 -11.26 -10.86 10.11
N LEU A 409 -10.10 -11.19 10.70
CA LEU A 409 -9.24 -10.21 11.38
C LEU A 409 -8.04 -9.72 10.57
N THR A 410 -7.51 -10.45 9.59
CA THR A 410 -6.21 -10.07 8.99
C THR A 410 -6.16 -9.75 7.51
N GLY A 411 -7.23 -9.90 6.70
CA GLY A 411 -7.33 -9.27 5.36
C GLY A 411 -6.15 -9.45 4.39
N HIS A 412 -5.23 -10.39 4.64
CA HIS A 412 -4.00 -10.59 3.89
C HIS A 412 -3.69 -12.08 3.79
N LEU A 413 -3.87 -12.63 2.59
CA LEU A 413 -3.38 -13.96 2.22
C LEU A 413 -1.94 -13.84 1.70
N LEU A 414 -1.01 -14.46 2.43
CA LEU A 414 0.38 -14.67 2.06
C LEU A 414 0.49 -15.36 0.68
N THR A 415 1.30 -14.79 -0.21
CA THR A 415 1.70 -15.43 -1.47
C THR A 415 2.94 -16.29 -1.23
N VAL A 416 2.78 -17.62 -1.23
CA VAL A 416 3.90 -18.56 -1.32
C VAL A 416 4.35 -18.61 -2.78
N LYS A 417 5.45 -17.92 -3.11
CA LYS A 417 6.16 -18.12 -4.38
C LYS A 417 7.02 -19.37 -4.29
N GLY A 418 6.53 -20.48 -4.85
CA GLY A 418 7.32 -21.69 -5.07
C GLY A 418 8.39 -21.45 -6.14
N SER A 419 9.66 -21.57 -5.72
CA SER A 419 10.85 -21.58 -6.56
C SER A 419 10.84 -22.82 -7.47
N ARG A 420 10.96 -22.62 -8.79
CA ARG A 420 11.31 -23.67 -9.76
C ARG A 420 12.75 -23.47 -10.18
N TYR A 421 13.64 -24.40 -9.84
CA TYR A 421 14.86 -24.64 -10.61
C TYR A 421 15.22 -26.13 -10.58
N VAL A 422 15.70 -26.61 -11.73
CA VAL A 422 16.36 -27.89 -12.00
C VAL A 422 15.44 -29.10 -12.22
N SER A 423 15.16 -29.41 -13.50
CA SER A 423 15.56 -30.70 -14.09
C SER A 423 15.35 -30.66 -15.61
N ASN A 424 16.42 -30.35 -16.33
CA ASN A 424 16.57 -30.57 -17.77
C ASN A 424 17.76 -31.51 -17.94
N ARG A 425 17.55 -32.83 -17.85
CA ARG A 425 18.37 -33.86 -18.49
C ARG A 425 17.83 -35.25 -18.12
N ILE A 426 17.80 -36.15 -19.12
CA ILE A 426 17.49 -37.59 -19.05
C ILE A 426 16.03 -37.95 -19.37
N LYS A 427 15.64 -37.90 -20.67
CA LYS A 427 15.53 -39.11 -21.53
C LYS A 427 14.92 -38.75 -22.90
N ARG A 428 15.76 -38.91 -23.93
CA ARG A 428 15.33 -39.16 -25.32
C ARG A 428 14.94 -40.64 -25.45
N GLU A 429 14.19 -40.91 -26.52
CA GLU A 429 13.89 -42.21 -27.15
C GLU A 429 12.67 -42.99 -26.65
N ALA A 430 11.56 -42.87 -27.40
CA ALA A 430 10.89 -44.03 -28.01
C ALA A 430 9.99 -43.56 -29.17
N LEU A 431 10.14 -44.24 -30.30
CA LEU A 431 9.52 -44.03 -31.62
C LEU A 431 8.03 -44.42 -31.67
N GLY A 432 7.33 -43.93 -32.70
CA GLY A 432 6.41 -44.79 -33.46
C GLY A 432 5.06 -44.22 -33.91
N TYR A 433 5.01 -43.69 -35.14
CA TYR A 433 3.98 -43.88 -36.18
C TYR A 433 2.48 -44.05 -35.80
N ASN A 434 1.61 -43.16 -36.29
CA ASN A 434 0.83 -43.42 -37.52
C ASN A 434 -0.03 -42.24 -38.00
N ARG A 435 0.02 -42.02 -39.33
CA ARG A 435 -0.93 -41.21 -40.12
C ARG A 435 -2.27 -41.93 -40.23
N VAL A 436 -3.38 -41.21 -40.10
CA VAL A 436 -4.58 -41.44 -40.93
C VAL A 436 -5.18 -40.09 -41.34
N THR A 437 -5.28 -39.95 -42.66
CA THR A 437 -5.97 -38.94 -43.45
C THR A 437 -7.48 -39.01 -43.26
N ALA A 438 -8.15 -37.88 -43.07
CA ALA A 438 -9.55 -37.72 -43.45
C ALA A 438 -9.77 -36.30 -43.98
N ILE A 439 -9.92 -36.23 -45.31
CA ILE A 439 -10.43 -35.08 -46.04
C ILE A 439 -11.93 -34.98 -45.73
N ARG A 440 -12.37 -33.82 -45.24
CA ARG A 440 -13.77 -33.39 -45.38
C ARG A 440 -13.83 -31.89 -45.63
N THR A 441 -14.01 -31.59 -46.91
CA THR A 441 -14.82 -30.51 -47.50
C THR A 441 -15.16 -29.30 -46.62
N VAL A 442 -14.63 -28.17 -47.11
CA VAL A 442 -14.98 -26.78 -46.84
C VAL A 442 -16.49 -26.56 -46.82
N ASN A 443 -16.97 -25.89 -45.76
CA ASN A 443 -18.03 -24.88 -45.81
C ASN A 443 -17.74 -23.85 -44.72
N HIS A 444 -17.32 -22.66 -45.13
CA HIS A 444 -17.36 -21.43 -44.32
C HIS A 444 -18.83 -20.96 -44.22
N PRO A 445 -19.25 -20.23 -43.15
CA PRO A 445 -18.66 -18.95 -42.82
C PRO A 445 -18.26 -18.78 -41.34
N LEU A 446 -17.45 -17.74 -41.15
CA LEU A 446 -16.90 -17.19 -39.91
C LEU A 446 -17.88 -17.25 -38.73
N MET A 447 -17.62 -18.13 -37.75
CA MET A 447 -18.12 -17.99 -36.38
C MET A 447 -17.00 -18.41 -35.43
N GLY A 448 -16.62 -17.50 -34.54
CA GLY A 448 -15.63 -17.75 -33.50
C GLY A 448 -16.02 -18.97 -32.65
N ARG A 449 -15.07 -19.84 -32.34
CA ARG A 449 -15.31 -20.95 -31.40
C ARG A 449 -15.44 -20.38 -29.99
N LEU A 450 -16.63 -20.45 -29.41
CA LEU A 450 -16.83 -20.32 -27.96
C LEU A 450 -16.07 -21.47 -27.27
N ARG A 451 -14.90 -21.19 -26.68
CA ARG A 451 -14.25 -22.10 -25.74
C ARG A 451 -14.75 -21.76 -24.34
N VAL A 452 -15.62 -22.61 -23.80
CA VAL A 452 -15.89 -22.63 -22.36
C VAL A 452 -14.81 -23.50 -21.73
N THR A 453 -13.85 -22.89 -21.04
CA THR A 453 -12.84 -23.62 -20.26
C THR A 453 -13.46 -24.14 -18.97
N SER A 454 -13.16 -25.38 -18.59
CA SER A 454 -13.54 -25.88 -17.26
C SER A 454 -12.80 -25.08 -16.19
N PRO A 455 -13.46 -24.68 -15.09
CA PRO A 455 -12.81 -23.89 -14.06
C PRO A 455 -11.65 -24.66 -13.41
N PRO A 456 -10.56 -24.00 -13.00
CA PRO A 456 -9.49 -24.62 -12.22
C PRO A 456 -10.03 -25.22 -10.91
N SER A 457 -9.40 -26.27 -10.38
CA SER A 457 -9.82 -26.94 -9.13
C SER A 457 -9.91 -26.01 -7.91
N GLU A 458 -9.08 -24.96 -7.87
CA GLU A 458 -9.15 -23.89 -6.87
C GLU A 458 -10.48 -23.10 -6.94
N THR A 459 -10.98 -22.86 -8.16
CA THR A 459 -12.25 -22.16 -8.39
C THR A 459 -13.45 -23.01 -7.94
N GLU A 460 -13.40 -24.33 -8.12
CA GLU A 460 -14.44 -25.23 -7.63
C GLU A 460 -14.50 -25.24 -6.09
N THR A 461 -13.34 -25.19 -5.43
CA THR A 461 -13.26 -25.15 -3.96
C THR A 461 -13.83 -23.84 -3.41
N LEU A 462 -13.50 -22.71 -4.04
CA LEU A 462 -14.05 -21.39 -3.69
C LEU A 462 -15.57 -21.34 -3.89
N LEU A 463 -16.07 -21.92 -4.99
CA LEU A 463 -17.51 -22.06 -5.24
C LEU A 463 -18.20 -22.86 -4.15
N ARG A 464 -17.64 -24.01 -3.75
CA ARG A 464 -18.23 -24.83 -2.67
C ARG A 464 -18.25 -24.10 -1.33
N LEU A 465 -17.18 -23.39 -0.98
CA LEU A 465 -17.12 -22.58 0.24
C LEU A 465 -18.16 -21.46 0.21
N TYR A 466 -18.28 -20.77 -0.92
CA TYR A 466 -19.28 -19.75 -1.16
C TYR A 466 -20.71 -20.29 -0.98
N TYR A 467 -21.05 -21.38 -1.67
CA TYR A 467 -22.38 -22.00 -1.59
C TYR A 467 -22.72 -22.48 -0.17
N THR A 468 -21.75 -23.02 0.55
CA THR A 468 -21.94 -23.48 1.93
C THR A 468 -22.20 -22.30 2.86
N THR A 469 -21.47 -21.20 2.68
CA THR A 469 -21.62 -19.97 3.47
C THR A 469 -22.98 -19.32 3.23
N VAL A 470 -23.37 -19.12 1.96
CA VAL A 470 -24.68 -18.55 1.60
C VAL A 470 -25.81 -19.39 2.19
N LYS A 471 -25.74 -20.71 2.05
CA LYS A 471 -26.74 -21.63 2.60
C LYS A 471 -26.84 -21.52 4.13
N ALA A 472 -25.71 -21.41 4.82
CA ALA A 472 -25.68 -21.23 6.29
C ALA A 472 -26.21 -19.87 6.76
N LEU A 473 -26.17 -18.84 5.91
CA LEU A 473 -26.72 -17.51 6.21
C LEU A 473 -28.21 -17.40 5.86
N ALA A 474 -28.65 -18.12 4.82
CA ALA A 474 -30.03 -18.14 4.34
C ALA A 474 -30.95 -19.06 5.17
N LEU A 475 -30.43 -20.17 5.69
CA LEU A 475 -31.24 -21.09 6.48
C LEU A 475 -31.46 -20.54 7.89
N SER A 476 -32.73 -20.46 8.30
CA SER A 476 -33.09 -20.28 9.70
C SER A 476 -32.84 -21.59 10.46
N SER A 477 -32.45 -21.46 11.72
CA SER A 477 -32.42 -22.55 12.68
C SER A 477 -33.24 -22.17 13.91
N LEU A 478 -33.52 -23.14 14.79
CA LEU A 478 -34.20 -22.89 16.06
C LEU A 478 -33.49 -21.84 16.94
N SER A 479 -32.18 -21.63 16.73
CA SER A 479 -31.36 -20.69 17.49
C SER A 479 -31.00 -19.41 16.72
N ARG A 480 -31.32 -19.30 15.43
CA ARG A 480 -30.94 -18.16 14.60
C ARG A 480 -31.92 -17.92 13.45
N PRO A 481 -32.53 -16.74 13.32
CA PRO A 481 -33.33 -16.41 12.15
C PRO A 481 -32.46 -16.32 10.89
N ALA A 482 -33.06 -16.65 9.74
CA ALA A 482 -32.46 -16.43 8.43
C ALA A 482 -32.10 -14.95 8.25
N LEU A 483 -30.97 -14.66 7.60
CA LEU A 483 -30.66 -13.29 7.24
C LEU A 483 -31.46 -12.87 5.99
N PRO A 484 -31.88 -11.60 5.89
CA PRO A 484 -32.46 -11.07 4.66
C PRO A 484 -31.47 -11.22 3.49
N VAL A 485 -32.01 -11.48 2.30
CA VAL A 485 -31.22 -11.75 1.08
C VAL A 485 -30.20 -10.64 0.80
N GLU A 486 -30.59 -9.38 1.03
CA GLU A 486 -29.74 -8.20 0.83
C GLU A 486 -28.54 -8.22 1.78
N VAL A 487 -28.72 -8.69 3.01
CA VAL A 487 -27.65 -8.82 4.01
C VAL A 487 -26.71 -9.96 3.63
N ILE A 488 -27.24 -11.07 3.12
CA ILE A 488 -26.43 -12.21 2.64
C ILE A 488 -25.59 -11.78 1.45
N LEU A 489 -26.18 -11.10 0.47
CA LEU A 489 -25.48 -10.58 -0.70
C LEU A 489 -24.41 -9.56 -0.31
N CYS A 490 -24.68 -8.68 0.66
CA CYS A 490 -23.70 -7.77 1.21
C CYS A 490 -22.55 -8.53 1.88
N ILE A 491 -22.81 -9.48 2.79
CA ILE A 491 -21.77 -10.32 3.43
C ILE A 491 -20.92 -11.03 2.37
N CYS A 492 -21.54 -11.53 1.31
CA CYS A 492 -20.83 -12.16 0.20
C CYS A 492 -19.91 -11.19 -0.55
N GLN A 493 -20.37 -9.97 -0.81
CA GLN A 493 -19.53 -8.92 -1.40
C GLN A 493 -18.36 -8.57 -0.48
N LEU A 494 -18.63 -8.39 0.82
CA LEU A 494 -17.62 -8.03 1.83
C LEU A 494 -16.56 -9.10 2.05
N ALA A 495 -16.96 -10.38 1.98
CA ALA A 495 -16.05 -11.51 2.09
C ALA A 495 -15.20 -11.71 0.82
N GLY A 496 -15.23 -10.78 -0.15
CA GLY A 496 -14.43 -10.83 -1.36
C GLY A 496 -14.90 -11.89 -2.36
N PHE A 497 -16.10 -12.46 -2.19
CA PHE A 497 -16.66 -13.36 -3.20
C PHE A 497 -17.07 -12.61 -4.49
N VAL A 498 -17.01 -11.28 -4.49
CA VAL A 498 -17.45 -10.40 -5.59
C VAL A 498 -16.38 -9.37 -6.02
N ASP A 499 -15.15 -9.38 -5.48
CA ASP A 499 -14.12 -8.33 -5.74
C ASP A 499 -13.03 -8.75 -6.76
N PRO A 500 -12.30 -7.85 -7.45
CA PRO A 500 -12.41 -7.63 -8.88
C PRO A 500 -11.08 -7.91 -9.61
N TRP A 501 -10.45 -9.05 -9.31
CA TRP A 501 -9.20 -9.45 -9.97
C TRP A 501 -9.47 -10.60 -10.95
N PRO A 502 -9.12 -10.45 -12.26
CA PRO A 502 -9.48 -11.41 -13.31
C PRO A 502 -8.87 -12.80 -13.13
N ASN A 503 -7.87 -12.96 -12.25
CA ASN A 503 -7.16 -14.22 -12.09
C ASN A 503 -7.81 -15.17 -11.07
N ARG A 504 -8.83 -14.74 -10.31
CA ARG A 504 -9.45 -15.53 -9.22
C ARG A 504 -10.95 -15.30 -8.99
N SER A 505 -11.64 -14.63 -9.90
CA SER A 505 -13.05 -14.23 -9.74
C SER A 505 -14.00 -15.15 -10.52
N LEU A 506 -15.27 -15.17 -10.11
CA LEU A 506 -16.33 -15.97 -10.71
C LEU A 506 -16.94 -15.35 -11.97
N TYR A 507 -16.25 -14.48 -12.69
CA TYR A 507 -16.80 -13.99 -13.96
C TYR A 507 -16.76 -15.10 -15.02
N ALA A 508 -17.80 -15.19 -15.84
CA ALA A 508 -17.69 -16.00 -17.06
C ALA A 508 -16.83 -15.21 -18.06
N GLU A 509 -15.62 -15.72 -18.32
CA GLU A 509 -14.76 -15.22 -19.40
C GLU A 509 -15.32 -15.75 -20.73
N VAL A 510 -15.71 -14.83 -21.60
CA VAL A 510 -15.98 -15.15 -23.00
C VAL A 510 -14.83 -14.61 -23.82
N ALA A 511 -14.00 -15.53 -24.32
CA ALA A 511 -12.89 -15.21 -25.21
C ALA A 511 -13.32 -15.39 -26.66
N PHE A 512 -13.27 -14.31 -27.44
CA PHE A 512 -13.36 -14.34 -28.89
C PHE A 512 -11.96 -14.36 -29.45
N ASP A 513 -11.61 -15.39 -30.21
CA ASP A 513 -10.25 -15.58 -30.74
C ASP A 513 -10.29 -15.73 -32.27
N ARG A 514 -9.40 -15.03 -32.96
CA ARG A 514 -9.15 -15.25 -34.39
C ARG A 514 -7.92 -16.12 -34.50
N GLY A 515 -8.13 -17.39 -34.85
CA GLY A 515 -7.03 -18.28 -35.21
C GLY A 515 -6.22 -17.73 -36.39
N ALA A 516 -4.94 -18.10 -36.44
CA ALA A 516 -4.05 -17.91 -37.58
C ALA A 516 -4.67 -18.50 -38.86
N VAL A 517 -5.51 -17.73 -39.56
CA VAL A 517 -6.11 -18.12 -40.82
C VAL A 517 -5.59 -17.18 -41.89
N ASP A 518 -4.96 -17.75 -42.91
CA ASP A 518 -4.48 -17.05 -44.10
C ASP A 518 -5.67 -16.53 -44.91
N THR A 519 -6.17 -15.35 -44.57
CA THR A 519 -7.08 -14.60 -45.44
C THR A 519 -6.26 -13.82 -46.46
N SER A 520 -6.47 -14.08 -47.75
CA SER A 520 -5.91 -13.25 -48.83
C SER A 520 -6.55 -11.87 -48.79
N ILE A 521 -5.74 -10.84 -48.54
CA ILE A 521 -6.20 -9.46 -48.42
C ILE A 521 -6.00 -8.76 -49.77
N GLU A 522 -7.07 -8.22 -50.35
CA GLU A 522 -7.01 -7.39 -51.56
C GLU A 522 -6.35 -6.04 -51.25
N SER A 523 -5.41 -5.64 -52.11
CA SER A 523 -4.55 -4.46 -51.94
C SER A 523 -5.28 -3.16 -52.30
N GLY A 524 -6.05 -2.61 -51.36
CA GLY A 524 -6.54 -1.22 -51.43
C GLY A 524 -5.55 -0.23 -50.79
N SER A 525 -5.32 0.91 -51.46
CA SER A 525 -4.41 1.98 -51.01
C SER A 525 -5.16 3.14 -50.35
N SER A 526 -5.18 3.20 -49.02
CA SER A 526 -5.23 4.42 -48.21
C SER A 526 -5.08 4.04 -46.72
N ASN A 527 -4.94 5.02 -45.81
CA ASN A 527 -4.84 4.85 -44.36
C ASN A 527 -6.10 4.16 -43.77
N GLU A 528 -6.20 2.85 -43.95
CA GLU A 528 -7.40 2.09 -43.67
C GLU A 528 -7.28 1.39 -42.31
N ILE A 529 -8.18 1.73 -41.40
CA ILE A 529 -8.35 1.00 -40.13
C ILE A 529 -8.92 -0.38 -40.48
N ARG A 530 -8.15 -1.44 -40.21
CA ARG A 530 -8.49 -2.80 -40.64
C ARG A 530 -9.10 -3.62 -39.51
N PRO A 531 -10.27 -4.27 -39.71
CA PRO A 531 -10.88 -5.11 -38.69
C PRO A 531 -10.02 -6.35 -38.45
N TRP A 532 -9.64 -6.58 -37.19
CA TRP A 532 -8.82 -7.73 -36.81
C TRP A 532 -9.64 -8.82 -36.14
N LEU A 533 -10.53 -8.46 -35.21
CA LEU A 533 -11.42 -9.38 -34.51
C LEU A 533 -12.77 -8.68 -34.31
N CYS A 534 -13.88 -9.38 -34.56
CA CYS A 534 -15.22 -8.87 -34.25
C CYS A 534 -15.96 -9.90 -33.39
N SER A 535 -16.57 -9.45 -32.29
CA SER A 535 -17.43 -10.30 -31.48
C SER A 535 -18.70 -10.67 -32.29
N PRO A 536 -19.40 -11.76 -31.95
CA PRO A 536 -20.77 -11.94 -32.38
C PRO A 536 -21.67 -10.82 -31.81
N PRO A 537 -22.88 -10.63 -32.39
CA PRO A 537 -23.88 -9.70 -31.86
C PRO A 537 -24.14 -9.91 -30.38
N LEU A 538 -24.02 -8.84 -29.59
CA LEU A 538 -24.20 -8.89 -28.15
C LEU A 538 -25.69 -8.85 -27.81
N SER A 539 -26.16 -9.88 -27.11
CA SER A 539 -27.56 -9.92 -26.65
C SER A 539 -27.81 -8.91 -25.54
N SER A 540 -29.08 -8.49 -25.37
CA SER A 540 -29.47 -7.60 -24.27
C SER A 540 -29.17 -8.19 -22.89
N LEU A 541 -29.29 -9.51 -22.73
CA LEU A 541 -28.93 -10.20 -21.50
C LEU A 541 -27.42 -10.16 -21.24
N PHE A 542 -26.61 -10.27 -22.28
CA PHE A 542 -25.16 -10.22 -22.17
C PHE A 542 -24.69 -8.82 -21.78
N LEU A 543 -25.22 -7.77 -22.40
CA LEU A 543 -24.86 -6.37 -22.08
C LEU A 543 -25.21 -5.99 -20.65
N LYS A 544 -26.37 -6.42 -20.14
CA LYS A 544 -26.75 -6.21 -18.73
C LYS A 544 -25.77 -6.82 -17.74
N LYS A 545 -25.03 -7.85 -18.17
CA LYS A 545 -24.06 -8.57 -17.34
C LYS A 545 -22.63 -8.15 -17.62
N ALA A 546 -22.34 -7.56 -18.78
CA ALA A 546 -20.99 -7.18 -19.15
C ALA A 546 -20.44 -6.16 -18.15
N TRP A 547 -19.31 -6.52 -17.54
CA TRP A 547 -18.63 -5.70 -16.54
C TRP A 547 -17.34 -5.11 -17.06
N ARG A 548 -16.64 -5.88 -17.91
CA ARG A 548 -15.29 -5.53 -18.34
C ARG A 548 -15.03 -6.15 -19.70
N ALA A 549 -14.44 -5.38 -20.62
CA ALA A 549 -13.88 -5.90 -21.86
C ALA A 549 -12.37 -5.63 -21.94
N GLU A 550 -11.62 -6.61 -22.40
CA GLU A 550 -10.17 -6.56 -22.53
C GLU A 550 -9.74 -7.13 -23.88
N PRO A 551 -9.23 -6.29 -24.80
CA PRO A 551 -8.46 -6.80 -25.92
C PRO A 551 -7.14 -7.39 -25.40
N CYS A 552 -6.69 -8.50 -25.95
CA CYS A 552 -5.43 -9.15 -25.62
C CYS A 552 -4.70 -9.52 -26.91
N ILE A 553 -3.40 -9.30 -26.96
CA ILE A 553 -2.54 -9.72 -28.06
C ILE A 553 -1.73 -10.92 -27.57
N HIS A 554 -1.79 -12.01 -28.33
CA HIS A 554 -1.02 -13.21 -28.06
C HIS A 554 0.19 -13.22 -29.00
N PRO A 555 1.43 -13.25 -28.46
CA PRO A 555 2.60 -13.44 -29.30
C PRO A 555 2.52 -14.83 -29.96
N ALA A 556 2.82 -14.88 -31.26
CA ALA A 556 3.21 -16.12 -31.89
C ALA A 556 4.43 -16.71 -31.17
N GLU A 557 4.65 -18.02 -31.25
CA GLU A 557 5.92 -18.63 -30.83
C GLU A 557 7.12 -17.80 -31.32
N PRO A 558 8.23 -17.73 -30.56
CA PRO A 558 9.26 -16.72 -30.74
C PRO A 558 10.04 -16.91 -32.05
N VAL A 559 9.58 -16.31 -33.14
CA VAL A 559 10.34 -16.19 -34.38
C VAL A 559 11.21 -14.93 -34.30
N MET A 560 12.52 -15.12 -34.48
CA MET A 560 13.64 -14.23 -34.14
C MET A 560 13.76 -12.86 -34.85
N SER A 561 12.70 -12.22 -35.35
CA SER A 561 12.85 -10.89 -35.98
C SER A 561 12.47 -9.75 -35.03
N ARG A 562 13.48 -9.09 -34.45
CA ARG A 562 13.35 -8.00 -33.46
C ARG A 562 12.95 -6.63 -34.05
N THR A 563 12.68 -6.52 -35.36
CA THR A 563 12.60 -5.21 -36.02
C THR A 563 11.19 -4.68 -36.29
N HIS A 564 10.14 -5.49 -36.13
CA HIS A 564 8.75 -5.07 -36.42
C HIS A 564 7.75 -5.62 -35.39
N ALA A 565 8.02 -5.41 -34.10
CA ALA A 565 7.06 -5.77 -33.07
C ALA A 565 5.84 -4.85 -33.15
N PHE A 566 4.65 -5.45 -33.29
CA PHE A 566 3.36 -4.76 -33.23
C PHE A 566 3.30 -3.88 -31.97
N ARG A 567 2.92 -2.61 -32.13
CA ARG A 567 2.83 -1.73 -30.97
C ARG A 567 1.39 -1.71 -30.46
N PRO A 568 1.14 -1.97 -29.16
CA PRO A 568 -0.21 -1.95 -28.60
C PRO A 568 -1.02 -0.67 -28.89
N ASP A 569 -0.36 0.48 -29.08
CA ASP A 569 -0.96 1.77 -29.41
C ASP A 569 -1.60 1.85 -30.81
N GLU A 570 -1.37 0.83 -31.64
CA GLU A 570 -1.99 0.72 -32.97
C GLU A 570 -3.36 0.05 -32.93
N LEU A 571 -3.82 -0.46 -31.77
CA LEU A 571 -5.17 -1.02 -31.63
C LEU A 571 -6.24 0.06 -31.47
N ILE A 572 -7.34 -0.12 -32.18
CA ILE A 572 -8.58 0.66 -32.05
C ILE A 572 -9.72 -0.29 -31.73
N VAL A 573 -10.50 0.03 -30.71
CA VAL A 573 -11.79 -0.65 -30.46
C VAL A 573 -12.92 0.18 -31.04
N ARG A 574 -13.85 -0.47 -31.75
CA ARG A 574 -15.01 0.14 -32.42
C ARG A 574 -16.29 -0.66 -32.13
N ILE A 575 -17.44 -0.04 -32.40
CA ILE A 575 -18.75 -0.69 -32.29
C ILE A 575 -19.34 -0.83 -33.69
N ALA A 576 -19.55 -2.07 -34.13
CA ALA A 576 -20.21 -2.41 -35.40
C ALA A 576 -21.71 -2.65 -35.16
N ARG A 577 -22.58 -2.01 -35.96
CA ARG A 577 -24.05 -2.14 -35.85
C ARG A 577 -24.58 -3.48 -36.37
N ASP A 578 -23.86 -4.09 -37.29
CA ASP A 578 -24.16 -5.40 -37.86
C ASP A 578 -22.83 -6.04 -38.31
N PRO A 579 -22.49 -7.26 -37.89
CA PRO A 579 -21.27 -7.94 -38.34
C PRO A 579 -21.24 -8.19 -39.86
N PHE A 580 -22.37 -8.11 -40.56
CA PHE A 580 -22.46 -8.33 -42.00
C PHE A 580 -22.64 -7.05 -42.81
N ASN A 581 -23.10 -5.97 -42.20
CA ASN A 581 -23.43 -4.71 -42.87
C ASN A 581 -22.55 -3.60 -42.28
N ARG A 582 -21.54 -3.17 -43.05
CA ARG A 582 -20.34 -2.40 -42.65
C ARG A 582 -20.61 -0.96 -42.10
N GLY A 583 -21.55 -0.81 -41.18
CA GLY A 583 -21.84 0.44 -40.49
C GLY A 583 -21.27 0.43 -39.07
N TYR A 584 -20.44 1.41 -38.75
CA TYR A 584 -19.98 1.66 -37.38
C TYR A 584 -20.90 2.67 -36.68
N LYS A 585 -20.96 2.63 -35.35
CA LYS A 585 -21.61 3.71 -34.58
C LYS A 585 -20.80 5.00 -34.77
N THR A 586 -21.52 6.11 -34.96
CA THR A 586 -20.95 7.44 -35.12
C THR A 586 -21.46 8.36 -34.03
N ASP A 587 -20.67 9.37 -33.66
CA ASP A 587 -21.10 10.47 -32.79
C ASP A 587 -22.14 11.37 -33.49
N SER A 588 -22.61 12.41 -32.79
CA SER A 588 -23.54 13.41 -33.32
C SER A 588 -22.99 14.22 -34.51
N GLU A 589 -21.66 14.22 -34.71
CA GLU A 589 -20.98 14.87 -35.83
C GLU A 589 -20.76 13.92 -37.02
N GLY A 590 -21.22 12.66 -36.92
CA GLY A 590 -21.03 11.65 -37.96
C GLY A 590 -19.64 11.01 -37.98
N ARG A 591 -18.80 11.24 -36.96
CA ARG A 591 -17.49 10.59 -36.85
C ARG A 591 -17.63 9.21 -36.23
N GLU A 592 -16.95 8.21 -36.79
CA GLU A 592 -16.92 6.86 -36.23
C GLU A 592 -16.39 6.87 -34.79
N LEU A 593 -17.11 6.19 -33.89
CA LEU A 593 -16.68 6.00 -32.52
C LEU A 593 -15.54 4.98 -32.49
N GLY A 594 -14.37 5.43 -32.05
CA GLY A 594 -13.17 4.60 -31.95
C GLY A 594 -12.32 5.01 -30.77
N TRP A 595 -11.95 4.04 -29.94
CA TRP A 595 -11.07 4.26 -28.80
C TRP A 595 -9.67 3.77 -29.12
N LYS A 596 -8.75 4.71 -29.38
CA LYS A 596 -7.34 4.40 -29.59
C LYS A 596 -6.68 3.98 -28.29
N TYR A 597 -5.84 2.97 -28.40
CA TYR A 597 -5.07 2.45 -27.29
C TYR A 597 -3.89 3.40 -26.98
N LEU A 598 -3.84 4.02 -25.79
CA LEU A 598 -2.66 4.78 -25.35
C LEU A 598 -1.92 3.99 -24.27
N THR A 599 -0.69 3.59 -24.54
CA THR A 599 0.22 3.03 -23.53
C THR A 599 0.60 4.12 -22.54
N THR A 600 -0.10 4.22 -21.40
CA THR A 600 0.41 5.01 -20.27
C THR A 600 1.53 4.22 -19.59
N GLY A 601 2.76 4.39 -20.08
CA GLY A 601 3.97 4.04 -19.33
C GLY A 601 4.82 2.94 -19.97
N THR A 602 6.05 3.32 -20.32
CA THR A 602 7.17 2.43 -20.66
C THR A 602 7.41 1.37 -19.59
N ALA A 603 7.23 0.08 -19.90
CA ALA A 603 7.82 -1.00 -19.11
C ALA A 603 8.00 -2.29 -19.93
N ARG A 604 9.21 -2.85 -19.83
CA ARG A 604 9.64 -4.13 -20.39
C ARG A 604 9.13 -5.30 -19.52
N GLN A 605 7.96 -5.87 -19.82
CA GLN A 605 7.52 -7.20 -19.36
C GLN A 605 6.64 -7.86 -20.45
N PRO A 606 6.62 -9.21 -20.57
CA PRO A 606 6.12 -9.86 -21.79
C PRO A 606 4.59 -10.00 -21.89
N ILE A 607 3.82 -9.67 -20.84
CA ILE A 607 2.35 -9.74 -20.88
C ILE A 607 1.79 -8.66 -19.95
N THR A 608 1.61 -7.44 -20.44
CA THR A 608 0.87 -6.39 -19.71
C THR A 608 -0.56 -6.37 -20.23
N PRO A 609 -1.60 -6.52 -19.38
CA PRO A 609 -2.98 -6.41 -19.81
C PRO A 609 -3.21 -5.03 -20.42
N LEU A 610 -3.92 -5.04 -21.55
CA LEU A 610 -4.21 -3.84 -22.29
C LEU A 610 -5.25 -2.97 -21.50
N ARG A 611 -5.31 -1.64 -21.70
CA ARG A 611 -6.34 -0.70 -21.24
C ARG A 611 -7.70 -1.40 -21.21
N THR A 612 -8.25 -1.42 -20.01
CA THR A 612 -9.47 -2.15 -19.67
C THR A 612 -10.68 -1.26 -19.90
N PHE A 613 -11.70 -1.77 -20.59
CA PHE A 613 -13.02 -1.14 -20.69
C PHE A 613 -13.89 -1.67 -19.54
N ASP A 614 -13.76 -1.09 -18.35
CA ASP A 614 -14.60 -1.45 -17.21
C ASP A 614 -16.02 -0.86 -17.35
N HIS A 615 -16.92 -1.25 -16.45
CA HIS A 615 -18.33 -0.84 -16.45
C HIS A 615 -18.58 0.69 -16.39
N CYS A 616 -17.58 1.49 -16.00
CA CYS A 616 -17.67 2.95 -15.98
C CYS A 616 -17.23 3.59 -17.30
N HIS A 617 -16.70 2.81 -18.25
CA HIS A 617 -16.20 3.33 -19.50
C HIS A 617 -17.35 3.73 -20.44
N GLU A 618 -17.24 4.90 -21.06
CA GLU A 618 -18.27 5.49 -21.94
C GLU A 618 -18.70 4.57 -23.10
N ILE A 619 -17.83 3.65 -23.55
CA ILE A 619 -18.12 2.66 -24.60
C ILE A 619 -19.44 1.91 -24.34
N TRP A 620 -19.76 1.62 -23.08
CA TRP A 620 -20.97 0.88 -22.71
C TRP A 620 -22.26 1.69 -22.89
N GLU A 621 -22.18 3.03 -22.96
CA GLU A 621 -23.33 3.90 -23.25
C GLU A 621 -23.75 3.84 -24.72
N TRP A 622 -22.84 3.42 -25.61
CA TRP A 622 -23.04 3.41 -27.06
C TRP A 622 -23.40 2.04 -27.64
N ILE A 623 -23.22 0.97 -26.87
CA ILE A 623 -23.50 -0.40 -27.31
C ILE A 623 -24.97 -0.74 -27.06
N GLU A 624 -25.67 -1.11 -28.12
CA GLU A 624 -27.06 -1.58 -28.10
C GLU A 624 -27.14 -3.10 -28.35
N PRO A 625 -28.25 -3.76 -27.95
CA PRO A 625 -28.47 -5.16 -28.29
C PRO A 625 -28.43 -5.38 -29.82
N GLY A 626 -27.59 -6.31 -30.26
CA GLY A 626 -27.33 -6.58 -31.69
C GLY A 626 -25.99 -6.01 -32.19
N ASP A 627 -25.43 -5.02 -31.51
CA ASP A 627 -24.11 -4.48 -31.85
C ASP A 627 -23.00 -5.49 -31.54
N SER A 628 -21.85 -5.32 -32.19
CA SER A 628 -20.64 -6.13 -31.99
C SER A 628 -19.44 -5.24 -31.63
N ILE A 629 -18.56 -5.73 -30.76
CA ILE A 629 -17.30 -5.05 -30.43
C ILE A 629 -16.24 -5.54 -31.41
N GLU A 630 -15.65 -4.59 -32.13
CA GLU A 630 -14.58 -4.86 -33.08
C GLU A 630 -13.25 -4.32 -32.54
N VAL A 631 -12.22 -5.17 -32.59
CA VAL A 631 -10.83 -4.79 -32.40
C VAL A 631 -10.19 -4.66 -33.78
N ALA A 632 -9.74 -3.47 -34.12
CA ALA A 632 -9.13 -3.10 -35.39
C ALA A 632 -7.71 -2.57 -35.19
N VAL A 633 -6.94 -2.49 -36.28
CA VAL A 633 -5.58 -1.92 -36.29
C VAL A 633 -5.57 -0.65 -37.12
N ASP A 634 -5.03 0.42 -36.53
CA ASP A 634 -4.70 1.66 -37.23
C ASP A 634 -3.34 1.53 -37.91
N ALA A 635 -3.34 1.08 -39.17
CA ALA A 635 -2.13 0.92 -39.96
C ALA A 635 -1.66 2.26 -40.57
N ALA A 636 -1.60 3.31 -39.77
CA ALA A 636 -1.12 4.64 -40.17
C ALA A 636 0.40 4.65 -40.37
N GLY A 637 0.87 3.95 -41.40
CA GLY A 637 2.29 3.81 -41.70
C GLY A 637 2.49 2.71 -42.72
N TRP A 638 2.94 3.10 -43.91
CA TRP A 638 3.25 2.19 -45.01
C TRP A 638 4.24 1.11 -44.53
N TYR A 639 4.06 -0.15 -45.00
CA TYR A 639 4.87 -1.37 -44.76
C TYR A 639 4.31 -2.50 -43.88
N PHE A 640 2.99 -2.69 -43.79
CA PHE A 640 2.41 -3.89 -43.16
C PHE A 640 1.49 -4.78 -44.03
N PRO A 641 1.78 -5.02 -45.34
CA PRO A 641 1.00 -6.01 -46.09
C PRO A 641 1.22 -7.46 -45.61
N ASN A 642 2.24 -7.69 -44.77
CA ASN A 642 2.64 -9.01 -44.26
C ASN A 642 2.74 -9.02 -42.72
N ILE A 643 1.80 -8.43 -41.97
CA ILE A 643 1.58 -8.91 -40.60
C ILE A 643 1.10 -10.35 -40.77
N ARG A 644 2.07 -11.26 -40.72
CA ARG A 644 1.87 -12.69 -40.89
C ARG A 644 0.79 -13.14 -39.91
N SER A 645 0.06 -14.18 -40.29
CA SER A 645 -0.94 -14.93 -39.52
C SER A 645 -0.45 -15.45 -38.15
N GLU A 646 0.74 -15.07 -37.72
CA GLU A 646 1.45 -15.52 -36.53
C GLU A 646 0.89 -14.89 -35.24
N TRP A 647 0.39 -13.64 -35.25
CA TRP A 647 -0.14 -12.99 -34.05
C TRP A 647 -1.65 -13.24 -33.87
N GLY A 648 -2.04 -13.71 -32.68
CA GLY A 648 -3.44 -13.86 -32.29
C GLY A 648 -3.95 -12.61 -31.56
N VAL A 649 -5.19 -12.22 -31.79
CA VAL A 649 -5.90 -11.23 -30.96
C VAL A 649 -7.12 -11.90 -30.37
N SER A 650 -7.29 -11.74 -29.07
CA SER A 650 -8.53 -12.14 -28.40
C SER A 650 -9.21 -10.97 -27.70
N LEU A 651 -10.53 -10.92 -27.74
CA LEU A 651 -11.33 -10.04 -26.88
C LEU A 651 -11.91 -10.88 -25.75
N ARG A 652 -11.57 -10.54 -24.51
CA ARG A 652 -12.12 -11.14 -23.31
C ARG A 652 -13.19 -10.23 -22.75
N ILE A 653 -14.41 -10.73 -22.61
CA ILE A 653 -15.48 -10.00 -21.91
C ILE A 653 -15.81 -10.76 -20.63
N TYR A 654 -15.73 -10.06 -19.51
CA TYR A 654 -16.10 -10.56 -18.19
C TYR A 654 -17.51 -10.10 -17.87
N THR A 655 -18.36 -11.04 -17.48
CA THR A 655 -19.76 -10.80 -17.13
C THR A 655 -20.01 -11.07 -15.65
N LEU A 656 -20.73 -10.16 -14.97
CA LEU A 656 -21.16 -10.29 -13.58
C LEU A 656 -21.68 -11.70 -13.32
N TRP A 657 -21.10 -12.35 -12.31
CA TRP A 657 -21.55 -13.67 -11.90
C TRP A 657 -22.95 -13.58 -11.30
N GLU A 658 -23.89 -14.32 -11.88
CA GLU A 658 -25.20 -14.52 -11.25
C GLU A 658 -25.18 -15.82 -10.44
N PRO A 659 -25.77 -15.80 -9.22
CA PRO A 659 -26.19 -17.02 -8.54
C PRO A 659 -26.91 -17.96 -9.50
N SER A 660 -26.52 -19.23 -9.54
CA SER A 660 -27.26 -20.21 -10.33
C SER A 660 -28.75 -20.20 -9.94
N GLU A 661 -29.65 -20.57 -10.85
CA GLU A 661 -31.07 -20.65 -10.55
C GLU A 661 -31.36 -21.60 -9.36
N ALA A 662 -30.52 -22.62 -9.18
CA ALA A 662 -30.53 -23.49 -7.99
C ALA A 662 -30.21 -22.74 -6.68
N MET A 663 -29.31 -21.76 -6.72
CA MET A 663 -28.97 -20.89 -5.59
C MET A 663 -30.07 -19.87 -5.29
N LEU A 664 -30.62 -19.21 -6.31
CA LEU A 664 -31.77 -18.34 -6.13
C LEU A 664 -32.94 -19.13 -5.53
N ARG A 665 -33.19 -20.37 -5.99
CA ARG A 665 -34.18 -21.26 -5.38
C ARG A 665 -33.84 -21.61 -3.92
N LEU A 666 -32.57 -21.78 -3.55
CA LEU A 666 -32.15 -22.00 -2.15
C LEU A 666 -32.41 -20.78 -1.27
N ILE A 667 -32.15 -19.58 -1.79
CA ILE A 667 -32.33 -18.30 -1.10
C ILE A 667 -33.83 -17.99 -0.95
N TYR A 668 -34.62 -18.16 -2.02
CA TYR A 668 -36.04 -17.82 -2.05
C TYR A 668 -36.99 -18.93 -1.55
N LYS A 669 -36.53 -20.18 -1.35
CA LYS A 669 -37.35 -21.25 -0.73
C LYS A 669 -37.39 -21.20 0.80
N CYS A 670 -36.73 -20.25 1.45
CA CYS A 670 -36.72 -20.18 2.92
C CYS A 670 -38.01 -19.57 3.52
N ASP A 671 -38.99 -19.17 2.70
CA ASP A 671 -40.26 -18.57 3.14
C ASP A 671 -41.48 -19.53 3.08
N SER A 672 -41.27 -20.84 3.26
CA SER A 672 -42.38 -21.80 3.42
C SER A 672 -42.34 -22.55 4.74
#